data_AF-A0A813JGQ3-F1
#
_entry.id   AF-A0A813JGQ3-F1
#
_cell.length_a   1.000
_cell.length_b   1.000
_cell.length_c   1.000
_cell.angle_alpha   90.00
_cell.angle_beta   90.00
_cell.angle_gamma   90.00
#
_symmetry.space_group_name_H-M   'P 1'
#
loop_
_entity.id
_entity.type
_entity.pdbx_description
1 polymer ?
#
loop_
_entity_poly.entity_id
_entity_poly.type
_entity_poly.pdbx_seq_one_letter_code
_entity_poly.pdbx_strand_id
1 'polypeptide(L)'
;MATVLPTTQLEAEHLEELEGGCLRKSKAALTESQHVDKAMKANFKGFQPFNLYEKVIDGKTCLERVADARASKVTMGGTFYTQLRDMYADDALPFKAIRIDNEAEQLMPALTNALLPVYSSRSYDALQEFLQEGDIVPNQRCYAMLLKVLAKVPPIHPRKNLDIHLDCMAYVSRHGLQTKYLPASECMKPIWDRVLQRMAAKYHNTALSVPLFWEGYSHIGVLLIPKADMDICCQLKAGESWASIETSLFKVVQSCETGRTLFLNQVTRLHRSKATGAIALAIDQLASKNVTVGTLSACRTEFVDALRSMGIDPSKIVTAYKHNTSRYRGMELEFTVNSAMDEFRTELACFAQSLGVDSKVLSPVGPEDELIGLRAAPTLTIEAACLDESKRARNTANNLLQGVEHSSGPAILQVFMEHSSILRGLDNMWKIMPTLFQSCIGDEGDTRLKSMVRAALPTAAIPITVAESLQKLEAISKGKLLQFCGAGSAAICSKIFAWVAAIAGERVPDITGDTSVFGNDIRSLVANFLKFEYPDGHDKHGSVALGGVAAKLYYDDVVAKIAVNSPDMCMKLLCPLQIYGWLLTPTQVQHVKTLVDAEYKKGSLPCVAVSDETVARPSRKRLAPDFAAELAKLSKN
;
A
#
# COMPACT_ATOMS: atom_id res chain seq x y z
N MET A 1 20.47 -15.67 36.39
CA MET A 1 20.40 -14.40 37.14
C MET A 1 21.45 -13.46 36.57
N ALA A 2 21.06 -12.67 35.58
CA ALA A 2 21.84 -11.57 35.03
C ALA A 2 20.84 -10.48 34.71
N THR A 3 20.95 -9.36 35.42
CA THR A 3 20.00 -8.26 35.41
C THR A 3 20.23 -7.44 34.15
N VAL A 4 19.25 -7.43 33.26
CA VAL A 4 19.19 -6.61 32.05
C VAL A 4 18.83 -5.18 32.46
N LEU A 5 19.67 -4.20 32.12
CA LEU A 5 19.33 -2.79 32.15
C LEU A 5 18.71 -2.39 30.80
N PRO A 6 17.59 -1.65 30.78
CA PRO A 6 17.12 -1.00 29.56
C PRO A 6 17.76 0.39 29.47
N THR A 7 18.63 0.57 28.49
CA THR A 7 19.08 1.88 28.01
C THR A 7 18.13 2.31 26.91
N THR A 8 17.36 3.38 27.13
CA THR A 8 16.91 4.41 26.15
C THR A 8 15.60 5.02 26.66
N GLN A 9 15.71 6.10 27.45
CA GLN A 9 14.67 7.14 27.59
C GLN A 9 15.13 8.31 28.49
N LEU A 10 16.15 8.13 29.32
CA LEU A 10 16.65 9.18 30.24
C LEU A 10 17.67 10.16 29.64
N GLU A 11 18.18 9.95 28.43
CA GLU A 11 19.10 10.90 27.76
C GLU A 11 18.36 11.95 26.90
N ALA A 12 17.05 11.82 26.70
CA ALA A 12 16.26 12.80 25.97
C ALA A 12 15.69 13.91 26.87
N GLU A 13 15.37 13.61 28.14
CA GLU A 13 14.80 14.60 29.07
C GLU A 13 15.84 15.46 29.79
N HIS A 14 17.11 15.03 29.89
CA HIS A 14 18.17 15.85 30.47
C HIS A 14 18.79 16.86 29.48
N LEU A 15 18.41 16.80 28.19
CA LEU A 15 18.85 17.73 27.16
C LEU A 15 17.87 18.87 26.88
N GLU A 16 16.60 18.77 27.31
CA GLU A 16 15.63 19.87 27.20
C GLU A 16 15.61 20.80 28.43
N GLU A 17 16.04 20.36 29.62
CA GLU A 17 16.14 21.25 30.80
C GLU A 17 17.42 22.11 30.85
N LEU A 18 18.42 21.84 30.00
CA LEU A 18 19.63 22.67 29.89
C LEU A 18 19.55 23.78 28.82
N GLU A 19 18.50 23.83 28.00
CA GLU A 19 18.31 24.88 26.99
C GLU A 19 17.35 26.01 27.42
N GLY A 20 16.68 25.87 28.57
CA GLY A 20 15.83 26.90 29.18
C GLY A 20 16.58 27.98 29.98
N GLY A 21 17.92 27.91 30.01
CA GLY A 21 18.77 28.89 30.68
C GLY A 21 18.85 30.19 29.89
N CYS A 22 18.34 31.28 30.49
CA CYS A 22 18.44 32.67 30.03
C CYS A 22 19.91 33.10 29.84
N LEU A 23 20.55 32.64 28.76
CA LEU A 23 21.82 33.14 28.27
C LEU A 23 21.55 34.50 27.62
N ARG A 24 21.69 35.57 28.41
CA ARG A 24 22.06 36.88 27.89
C ARG A 24 23.37 36.72 27.12
N LYS A 25 23.27 36.38 25.82
CA LYS A 25 24.40 36.33 24.90
C LYS A 25 25.10 37.68 24.99
N SER A 26 26.31 37.69 25.54
CA SER A 26 27.22 38.80 25.41
C SER A 26 27.31 39.11 23.91
N LYS A 27 26.96 40.34 23.53
CA LYS A 27 27.15 40.86 22.16
C LYS A 27 28.64 40.88 21.88
N ALA A 28 29.21 39.75 21.46
CA ALA A 28 30.48 39.75 20.76
C ALA A 28 30.32 40.68 19.56
N ALA A 29 31.21 41.66 19.43
CA ALA A 29 31.18 42.59 18.31
C ALA A 29 31.33 41.78 17.01
N LEU A 30 30.29 41.74 16.19
CA LEU A 30 30.33 41.09 14.88
C LEU A 30 31.40 41.80 14.04
N THR A 31 32.20 41.03 13.31
CA THR A 31 33.15 41.61 12.34
C THR A 31 32.38 42.32 11.23
N GLU A 32 33.00 43.29 10.57
CA GLU A 32 32.37 44.08 9.51
C GLU A 32 31.83 43.20 8.36
N SER A 33 32.54 42.12 8.04
CA SER A 33 32.12 41.09 7.07
C SER A 33 30.85 40.35 7.51
N GLN A 34 30.77 39.87 8.76
CA GLN A 34 29.57 39.18 9.28
C GLN A 34 28.33 40.08 9.25
N HIS A 35 28.57 41.37 9.40
CA HIS A 35 27.57 42.41 9.41
C HIS A 35 27.01 42.69 8.00
N VAL A 36 27.86 42.69 6.97
CA VAL A 36 27.45 42.76 5.56
C VAL A 36 26.69 41.48 5.18
N ASP A 37 27.20 40.31 5.54
CA ASP A 37 26.53 39.02 5.28
C ASP A 37 25.13 38.95 5.88
N LYS A 38 24.98 39.43 7.13
CA LYS A 38 23.68 39.51 7.78
C LYS A 38 22.72 40.44 7.03
N ALA A 39 23.21 41.58 6.53
CA ALA A 39 22.41 42.50 5.72
C ALA A 39 22.01 41.88 4.37
N MET A 40 22.92 41.16 3.71
CA MET A 40 22.65 40.45 2.47
C MET A 40 21.56 39.39 2.65
N LYS A 41 21.70 38.52 3.66
CA LYS A 41 20.71 37.47 3.97
C LYS A 41 19.33 38.03 4.33
N ALA A 42 19.29 39.17 5.04
CA ALA A 42 18.04 39.79 5.45
C ALA A 42 17.28 40.46 4.28
N ASN A 43 18.00 41.12 3.37
CA ASN A 43 17.38 41.99 2.36
C ASN A 43 17.26 41.35 0.96
N PHE A 44 18.03 40.31 0.65
CA PHE A 44 18.06 39.66 -0.67
C PHE A 44 17.57 38.21 -0.63
N LYS A 45 16.61 37.90 0.24
CA LYS A 45 16.00 36.57 0.32
C LYS A 45 15.36 36.20 -1.04
N GLY A 46 15.83 35.10 -1.63
CA GLY A 46 15.35 34.60 -2.92
C GLY A 46 16.13 35.10 -4.15
N PHE A 47 17.18 35.90 -3.98
CA PHE A 47 18.11 36.21 -5.06
C PHE A 47 19.08 35.04 -5.28
N GLN A 48 19.43 34.77 -6.54
CA GLN A 48 20.45 33.79 -6.89
C GLN A 48 21.84 34.27 -6.43
N PRO A 49 22.72 33.39 -5.92
CA PRO A 49 24.07 33.75 -5.49
C PRO A 49 24.85 34.54 -6.56
N PHE A 50 24.76 34.11 -7.83
CA PHE A 50 25.36 34.80 -8.96
C PHE A 50 25.02 36.31 -9.00
N ASN A 51 23.75 36.66 -8.79
CA ASN A 51 23.30 38.06 -8.85
C ASN A 51 23.88 38.93 -7.70
N LEU A 52 24.24 38.30 -6.58
CA LEU A 52 24.72 39.02 -5.40
C LEU A 52 26.25 39.11 -5.35
N TYR A 53 26.93 38.05 -5.81
CA TYR A 53 28.37 37.86 -5.61
C TYR A 53 29.20 37.94 -6.90
N GLU A 54 28.59 37.77 -8.07
CA GLU A 54 29.32 37.66 -9.35
C GLU A 54 28.87 38.69 -10.38
N LYS A 55 27.58 39.06 -10.40
CA LYS A 55 27.07 40.10 -11.30
C LYS A 55 27.70 41.45 -10.96
N VAL A 56 28.44 42.01 -11.90
CA VAL A 56 29.12 43.31 -11.78
C VAL A 56 28.31 44.39 -12.50
N ILE A 57 27.96 45.46 -11.80
CA ILE A 57 27.31 46.66 -12.36
C ILE A 57 28.15 47.87 -11.94
N ASP A 58 28.56 48.67 -12.92
CA ASP A 58 29.52 49.77 -12.77
C ASP A 58 30.79 49.37 -11.98
N GLY A 59 31.35 48.21 -12.32
CA GLY A 59 32.60 47.72 -11.72
C GLY A 59 32.48 47.16 -10.30
N LYS A 60 31.28 47.02 -9.73
CA LYS A 60 31.07 46.43 -8.40
C LYS A 60 29.98 45.37 -8.38
N THR A 61 30.15 44.37 -7.53
CA THR A 61 29.12 43.38 -7.15
C THR A 61 28.14 43.97 -6.13
N CYS A 62 26.99 43.33 -5.92
CA CYS A 62 26.05 43.78 -4.91
C CYS A 62 26.67 43.72 -3.50
N LEU A 63 27.44 42.67 -3.21
CA LEU A 63 28.15 42.53 -1.94
C LEU A 63 29.14 43.68 -1.72
N GLU A 64 29.97 44.00 -2.71
CA GLU A 64 30.93 45.10 -2.65
C GLU A 64 30.23 46.45 -2.46
N ARG A 65 29.12 46.71 -3.15
CA ARG A 65 28.37 47.96 -2.95
C ARG A 65 27.79 48.09 -1.54
N VAL A 66 27.32 46.99 -0.94
CA VAL A 66 26.85 47.00 0.45
C VAL A 66 28.01 47.21 1.42
N ALA A 67 29.16 46.59 1.17
CA ALA A 67 30.37 46.78 1.95
C ALA A 67 30.87 48.24 1.88
N ASP A 68 30.94 48.82 0.68
CA ASP A 68 31.39 50.19 0.45
C ASP A 68 30.45 51.23 1.07
N ALA A 69 29.13 51.04 0.92
CA ALA A 69 28.12 51.91 1.53
C ALA A 69 28.25 51.88 3.06
N ARG A 70 28.56 50.71 3.63
CA ARG A 70 28.77 50.56 5.07
C ARG A 70 30.07 51.23 5.54
N ALA A 71 31.19 50.99 4.86
CA ALA A 71 32.47 51.61 5.17
C ALA A 71 32.39 53.15 5.08
N SER A 72 31.63 53.65 4.10
CA SER A 72 31.36 55.07 3.90
C SER A 72 30.27 55.64 4.82
N LYS A 73 29.73 54.84 5.75
CA LYS A 73 28.66 55.22 6.70
C LYS A 73 27.38 55.76 6.04
N VAL A 74 27.07 55.31 4.83
CA VAL A 74 25.82 55.64 4.13
C VAL A 74 24.63 55.02 4.86
N THR A 75 23.51 55.75 4.94
CA THR A 75 22.27 55.23 5.55
C THR A 75 21.65 54.13 4.68
N MET A 76 21.89 52.87 5.05
CA MET A 76 21.35 51.69 4.35
C MET A 76 19.90 51.37 4.79
N GLY A 77 18.97 52.26 4.43
CA GLY A 77 17.53 52.08 4.68
C GLY A 77 16.84 51.17 3.66
N GLY A 78 15.51 51.03 3.78
CA GLY A 78 14.73 50.21 2.84
C GLY A 78 14.79 50.69 1.39
N THR A 79 14.94 52.00 1.16
CA THR A 79 15.12 52.59 -0.18
C THR A 79 16.43 52.15 -0.82
N PHE A 80 17.53 52.17 -0.06
CA PHE A 80 18.85 51.71 -0.50
C PHE A 80 18.82 50.25 -1.01
N TYR A 81 18.29 49.33 -0.19
CA TYR A 81 18.20 47.93 -0.60
C TYR A 81 17.18 47.68 -1.72
N THR A 82 16.17 48.54 -1.89
CA THR A 82 15.24 48.44 -3.01
C THR A 82 15.90 48.84 -4.31
N GLN A 83 16.70 49.91 -4.31
CA GLN A 83 17.49 50.32 -5.47
C GLN A 83 18.52 49.26 -5.86
N LEU A 84 19.23 48.69 -4.88
CA LEU A 84 20.17 47.60 -5.15
C LEU A 84 19.46 46.35 -5.69
N ARG A 85 18.30 46.00 -5.15
CA ARG A 85 17.50 44.88 -5.68
C ARG A 85 17.06 45.13 -7.12
N ASP A 86 16.60 46.34 -7.45
CA ASP A 86 16.21 46.67 -8.82
C ASP A 86 17.42 46.69 -9.77
N MET A 87 18.58 47.15 -9.30
CA MET A 87 19.82 47.18 -10.08
C MET A 87 20.35 45.77 -10.38
N TYR A 88 20.54 44.95 -9.35
CA TYR A 88 21.12 43.61 -9.46
C TYR A 88 20.10 42.50 -9.76
N ALA A 89 18.82 42.82 -9.81
CA ALA A 89 17.77 41.91 -10.27
C ALA A 89 18.12 41.29 -11.62
N ASP A 90 17.76 40.02 -11.77
CA ASP A 90 17.78 39.33 -13.06
C ASP A 90 16.83 40.03 -14.03
N ASP A 91 17.26 40.21 -15.28
CA ASP A 91 16.42 40.82 -16.31
C ASP A 91 15.26 39.88 -16.71
N ALA A 92 15.36 38.60 -16.34
CA ALA A 92 14.26 37.64 -16.39
C ALA A 92 13.20 37.84 -15.28
N LEU A 93 13.40 38.74 -14.31
CA LEU A 93 12.35 39.02 -13.31
C LEU A 93 11.12 39.65 -13.98
N PRO A 94 9.89 39.24 -13.62
CA PRO A 94 8.68 39.69 -14.29
C PRO A 94 8.56 41.22 -14.44
N PHE A 95 8.87 41.99 -13.40
CA PHE A 95 8.75 43.45 -13.45
C PHE A 95 9.74 44.14 -14.41
N LYS A 96 10.87 43.49 -14.73
CA LYS A 96 11.84 43.96 -15.74
C LYS A 96 11.51 43.43 -17.14
N ALA A 97 11.07 42.17 -17.21
CA ALA A 97 10.73 41.50 -18.45
C ALA A 97 9.49 42.10 -19.13
N ILE A 98 8.54 42.65 -18.36
CA ILE A 98 7.38 43.36 -18.91
C ILE A 98 7.85 44.64 -19.64
N ARG A 99 7.52 44.76 -20.92
CA ARG A 99 7.86 45.92 -21.75
C ARG A 99 6.63 46.80 -22.00
N ILE A 100 6.86 48.10 -22.13
CA ILE A 100 5.88 49.04 -22.64
C ILE A 100 6.22 49.18 -24.13
N ASP A 101 5.36 48.64 -24.99
CA ASP A 101 5.64 48.57 -26.43
C ASP A 101 5.31 49.89 -27.11
N ASN A 102 4.38 50.66 -26.53
CA ASN A 102 3.94 51.95 -27.06
C ASN A 102 3.94 53.03 -25.97
N GLU A 103 5.04 53.77 -25.85
CA GLU A 103 5.17 54.87 -24.89
C GLU A 103 4.33 56.11 -25.26
N ALA A 104 3.77 56.18 -26.47
CA ALA A 104 2.92 57.29 -26.88
C ALA A 104 1.48 57.16 -26.34
N GLU A 105 1.07 55.97 -25.89
CA GLU A 105 -0.25 55.77 -25.29
C GLU A 105 -0.41 56.63 -24.03
N GLN A 106 -1.56 57.31 -23.91
CA GLN A 106 -1.87 58.12 -22.74
C GLN A 106 -2.11 57.25 -21.52
N LEU A 107 -1.59 57.68 -20.38
CA LEU A 107 -1.89 57.05 -19.09
C LEU A 107 -3.32 57.36 -18.69
N MET A 108 -4.05 56.33 -18.28
CA MET A 108 -5.40 56.47 -17.77
C MET A 108 -5.35 57.11 -16.37
N PRO A 109 -6.01 58.26 -16.14
CA PRO A 109 -5.98 58.92 -14.84
C PRO A 109 -6.50 58.03 -13.71
N ALA A 110 -7.57 57.27 -13.96
CA ALA A 110 -8.17 56.36 -12.98
C ALA A 110 -7.18 55.29 -12.49
N LEU A 111 -6.52 54.57 -13.41
CA LEU A 111 -5.51 53.58 -13.04
C LEU A 111 -4.29 54.23 -12.37
N THR A 112 -3.85 55.39 -12.85
CA THR A 112 -2.69 56.10 -12.27
C THR A 112 -2.97 56.49 -10.81
N ASN A 113 -4.16 57.00 -10.53
CA ASN A 113 -4.61 57.33 -9.18
C ASN A 113 -4.71 56.08 -8.29
N ALA A 114 -5.15 54.96 -8.85
CA ALA A 114 -5.25 53.68 -8.14
C ALA A 114 -3.87 53.05 -7.82
N LEU A 115 -2.88 53.24 -8.69
CA LEU A 115 -1.51 52.72 -8.51
C LEU A 115 -0.67 53.57 -7.54
N LEU A 116 -0.97 54.87 -7.40
CA LEU A 116 -0.17 55.79 -6.60
C LEU A 116 -0.07 55.38 -5.10
N PRO A 117 -1.16 54.98 -4.41
CA PRO A 117 -1.10 54.48 -3.03
C PRO A 117 -0.26 53.21 -2.87
N VAL A 118 -0.20 52.35 -3.90
CA VAL A 118 0.59 51.12 -3.85
C VAL A 118 2.08 51.43 -3.70
N TYR A 119 2.56 52.48 -4.39
CA TYR A 119 3.94 52.93 -4.30
C TYR A 119 4.25 53.68 -2.99
N SER A 120 3.35 54.56 -2.56
CA SER A 120 3.62 55.49 -1.45
C SER A 120 3.38 54.88 -0.07
N SER A 121 2.28 54.15 0.10
CA SER A 121 1.81 53.64 1.40
C SER A 121 1.62 52.13 1.45
N ARG A 122 1.81 51.42 0.32
CA ARG A 122 1.48 49.99 0.17
C ARG A 122 0.01 49.68 0.51
N SER A 123 -0.87 50.67 0.36
CA SER A 123 -2.32 50.43 0.36
C SER A 123 -2.73 49.92 -1.02
N TYR A 124 -3.61 48.92 -1.04
CA TYR A 124 -4.14 48.33 -2.26
C TYR A 124 -5.62 48.68 -2.46
N ASP A 125 -6.24 49.45 -1.57
CA ASP A 125 -7.69 49.59 -1.52
C ASP A 125 -8.23 50.25 -2.80
N ALA A 126 -7.60 51.35 -3.24
CA ALA A 126 -7.96 52.03 -4.50
C ALA A 126 -7.68 51.18 -5.75
N LEU A 127 -6.64 50.33 -5.71
CA LEU A 127 -6.35 49.41 -6.79
C LEU A 127 -7.37 48.27 -6.84
N GLN A 128 -7.77 47.76 -5.68
CA GLN A 128 -8.76 46.72 -5.55
C GLN A 128 -10.12 47.18 -6.07
N GLU A 129 -10.56 48.38 -5.68
CA GLU A 129 -11.77 49.03 -6.20
C GLU A 129 -11.71 49.16 -7.73
N PHE A 130 -10.60 49.66 -8.27
CA PHE A 130 -10.39 49.76 -9.72
C PHE A 130 -10.50 48.39 -10.42
N LEU A 131 -9.89 47.33 -9.87
CA LEU A 131 -9.89 45.99 -10.48
C LEU A 131 -11.25 45.29 -10.36
N GLN A 132 -12.02 45.57 -9.31
CA GLN A 132 -13.31 44.94 -9.07
C GLN A 132 -14.42 45.63 -9.86
N GLU A 133 -14.48 46.96 -9.82
CA GLU A 133 -15.58 47.77 -10.37
C GLU A 133 -15.30 48.34 -11.77
N GLY A 134 -14.03 48.38 -12.19
CA GLY A 134 -13.66 48.99 -13.45
C GLY A 134 -14.09 48.15 -14.66
N ASP A 135 -15.00 48.68 -15.48
CA ASP A 135 -15.29 48.17 -16.83
C ASP A 135 -14.31 48.67 -17.90
N ILE A 136 -13.39 49.55 -17.50
CA ILE A 136 -12.49 50.22 -18.43
C ILE A 136 -11.37 49.27 -18.83
N VAL A 137 -11.30 48.95 -20.12
CA VAL A 137 -10.22 48.14 -20.71
C VAL A 137 -8.95 48.99 -20.84
N PRO A 138 -7.82 48.60 -20.25
CA PRO A 138 -6.60 49.38 -20.31
C PRO A 138 -5.92 49.25 -21.67
N ASN A 139 -5.25 50.32 -22.09
CA ASN A 139 -4.29 50.25 -23.20
C ASN A 139 -3.02 49.47 -22.79
N GLN A 140 -2.14 49.18 -23.76
CA GLN A 140 -0.95 48.34 -23.53
C GLN A 140 -0.07 48.94 -22.43
N ARG A 141 0.15 50.26 -22.48
CA ARG A 141 0.99 50.97 -21.50
C ARG A 141 0.43 50.88 -20.09
N CYS A 142 -0.87 51.13 -19.91
CA CYS A 142 -1.54 51.05 -18.63
C CYS A 142 -1.49 49.62 -18.07
N TYR A 143 -1.73 48.62 -18.91
CA TYR A 143 -1.66 47.22 -18.52
C TYR A 143 -0.25 46.80 -18.09
N ALA A 144 0.77 47.16 -18.87
CA ALA A 144 2.16 46.88 -18.53
C ALA A 144 2.56 47.55 -17.20
N MET A 145 2.11 48.78 -16.93
CA MET A 145 2.35 49.44 -15.65
C MET A 145 1.67 48.73 -14.48
N LEU A 146 0.40 48.34 -14.62
CA LEU A 146 -0.33 47.55 -13.62
C LEU A 146 0.44 46.27 -13.26
N LEU A 147 0.83 45.49 -14.28
CA LEU A 147 1.56 44.25 -14.05
C LEU A 147 2.96 44.48 -13.46
N LYS A 148 3.68 45.54 -13.87
CA LYS A 148 4.97 45.91 -13.27
C LYS A 148 4.86 46.21 -11.78
N VAL A 149 3.80 46.92 -11.37
CA VAL A 149 3.54 47.22 -9.96
C VAL A 149 3.28 45.93 -9.20
N LEU A 150 2.36 45.11 -9.70
CA LEU A 150 1.98 43.85 -9.04
C LEU A 150 3.12 42.83 -9.02
N ALA A 151 3.98 42.79 -10.03
CA ALA A 151 5.17 41.95 -10.05
C ALA A 151 6.15 42.27 -8.91
N LYS A 152 6.13 43.49 -8.37
CA LYS A 152 6.91 43.88 -7.18
C LYS A 152 6.20 43.52 -5.86
N VAL A 153 4.91 43.16 -5.90
CA VAL A 153 4.13 42.75 -4.73
C VAL A 153 4.29 41.24 -4.50
N PRO A 154 4.96 40.80 -3.42
CA PRO A 154 5.19 39.38 -3.21
C PRO A 154 3.87 38.65 -2.89
N PRO A 155 3.57 37.50 -3.53
CA PRO A 155 2.39 36.68 -3.21
C PRO A 155 2.53 35.90 -1.89
N ILE A 156 3.54 36.29 -1.09
CA ILE A 156 4.08 35.86 0.21
C ILE A 156 3.17 35.90 1.46
N HIS A 157 2.79 37.13 1.75
CA HIS A 157 2.21 37.66 2.98
C HIS A 157 2.40 39.18 2.84
N PRO A 158 1.46 40.01 3.32
CA PRO A 158 0.19 39.69 4.00
C PRO A 158 -0.91 39.15 3.06
N ARG A 159 -2.04 38.70 3.63
CA ARG A 159 -3.25 38.24 2.89
C ARG A 159 -3.70 39.24 1.82
N LYS A 160 -3.63 40.54 2.11
CA LYS A 160 -3.95 41.60 1.15
C LYS A 160 -3.17 41.51 -0.16
N ASN A 161 -1.92 41.06 -0.12
CA ASN A 161 -1.13 40.85 -1.34
C ASN A 161 -1.69 39.72 -2.19
N LEU A 162 -2.24 38.67 -1.56
CA LEU A 162 -2.85 37.56 -2.26
C LEU A 162 -4.16 38.00 -2.91
N ASP A 163 -4.99 38.72 -2.16
CA ASP A 163 -6.29 39.22 -2.61
C ASP A 163 -6.12 40.15 -3.83
N ILE A 164 -5.17 41.09 -3.80
CA ILE A 164 -4.94 42.00 -4.93
C ILE A 164 -4.44 41.28 -6.19
N HIS A 165 -3.68 40.19 -6.05
CA HIS A 165 -3.28 39.36 -7.19
C HIS A 165 -4.48 38.59 -7.75
N LEU A 166 -5.35 38.05 -6.90
CA LEU A 166 -6.59 37.37 -7.33
C LEU A 166 -7.52 38.33 -8.07
N ASP A 167 -7.72 39.53 -7.55
CA ASP A 167 -8.52 40.59 -8.19
C ASP A 167 -7.90 40.99 -9.55
N CYS A 168 -6.57 41.10 -9.63
CA CYS A 168 -5.90 41.36 -10.89
C CYS A 168 -6.10 40.22 -11.90
N MET A 169 -6.00 38.96 -11.47
CA MET A 169 -6.24 37.81 -12.34
C MET A 169 -7.70 37.79 -12.84
N ALA A 170 -8.66 38.13 -11.97
CA ALA A 170 -10.07 38.22 -12.33
C ALA A 170 -10.29 39.33 -13.36
N TYR A 171 -9.70 40.49 -13.15
CA TYR A 171 -9.74 41.63 -14.08
C TYR A 171 -9.10 41.28 -15.44
N VAL A 172 -7.92 40.64 -15.44
CA VAL A 172 -7.23 40.18 -16.65
C VAL A 172 -8.13 39.23 -17.45
N SER A 173 -8.66 38.20 -16.79
CA SER A 173 -9.50 37.19 -17.42
C SER A 173 -10.80 37.79 -17.97
N ARG A 174 -11.49 38.64 -17.19
CA ARG A 174 -12.74 39.32 -17.55
C ARG A 174 -12.61 40.15 -18.83
N HIS A 175 -11.50 40.87 -18.99
CA HIS A 175 -11.27 41.73 -20.15
C HIS A 175 -10.43 41.08 -21.26
N GLY A 176 -10.10 39.78 -21.16
CA GLY A 176 -9.31 39.05 -22.17
C GLY A 176 -7.90 39.61 -22.38
N LEU A 177 -7.31 40.26 -21.36
CA LEU A 177 -6.03 40.96 -21.49
C LEU A 177 -4.86 40.00 -21.70
N GLN A 178 -4.97 38.76 -21.21
CA GLN A 178 -3.99 37.70 -21.40
C GLN A 178 -3.79 37.31 -22.87
N THR A 179 -4.84 37.44 -23.69
CA THR A 179 -4.75 37.18 -25.12
C THR A 179 -4.34 38.43 -25.87
N LYS A 180 -4.85 39.59 -25.46
CA LYS A 180 -4.57 40.88 -26.10
C LYS A 180 -3.12 41.36 -25.92
N TYR A 181 -2.54 41.15 -24.74
CA TYR A 181 -1.21 41.62 -24.35
C TYR A 181 -0.34 40.46 -23.82
N LEU A 182 -0.32 39.36 -24.59
CA LEU A 182 0.28 38.08 -24.21
C LEU A 182 1.70 38.17 -23.61
N PRO A 183 2.68 38.91 -24.20
CA PRO A 183 4.04 38.95 -23.65
C PRO A 183 4.11 39.45 -22.19
N ALA A 184 3.29 40.44 -21.84
CA ALA A 184 3.25 40.97 -20.47
C ALA A 184 2.60 39.98 -19.51
N SER A 185 1.55 39.28 -19.94
CA SER A 185 0.84 38.28 -19.12
C SER A 185 1.66 37.01 -18.90
N GLU A 186 2.41 36.54 -19.90
CA GLU A 186 3.34 35.41 -19.76
C GLU A 186 4.37 35.65 -18.65
N CYS A 187 4.89 36.88 -18.54
CA CYS A 187 5.81 37.26 -17.47
C CYS A 187 5.19 37.09 -16.07
N MET A 188 3.87 37.21 -15.94
CA MET A 188 3.17 37.13 -14.66
C MET A 188 2.77 35.71 -14.26
N LYS A 189 2.76 34.75 -15.19
CA LYS A 189 2.33 33.37 -14.91
C LYS A 189 3.02 32.73 -13.71
N PRO A 190 4.35 32.83 -13.50
CA PRO A 190 5.00 32.25 -12.33
C PRO A 190 4.53 32.86 -10.99
N ILE A 191 4.12 34.13 -10.99
CA ILE A 191 3.60 34.81 -9.79
C ILE A 191 2.16 34.34 -9.53
N TRP A 192 1.33 34.34 -10.57
CA TRP A 192 -0.05 33.86 -10.50
C TRP A 192 -0.15 32.39 -10.12
N ASP A 193 0.78 31.56 -10.57
CA ASP A 193 0.82 30.13 -10.23
C ASP A 193 1.10 29.94 -8.73
N ARG A 194 2.01 30.74 -8.15
CA ARG A 194 2.23 30.74 -6.69
C ARG A 194 1.00 31.23 -5.91
N VAL A 195 0.24 32.17 -6.46
CA VAL A 195 -1.02 32.65 -5.88
C VAL A 195 -2.03 31.50 -5.82
N LEU A 196 -2.26 30.81 -6.94
CA LEU A 196 -3.19 29.68 -6.98
C LEU A 196 -2.73 28.48 -6.15
N GLN A 197 -1.43 28.15 -6.11
CA GLN A 197 -0.89 27.10 -5.22
C GLN A 197 -1.25 27.34 -3.75
N ARG A 198 -1.20 28.59 -3.31
CA ARG A 198 -1.54 28.95 -1.93
C ARG A 198 -3.02 28.79 -1.65
N MET A 199 -3.85 29.14 -2.62
CA MET A 199 -5.29 28.91 -2.54
C MET A 199 -5.59 27.41 -2.52
N ALA A 200 -4.95 26.63 -3.40
CA ALA A 200 -5.08 25.17 -3.44
C ALA A 200 -4.61 24.51 -2.12
N ALA A 201 -3.48 24.93 -1.57
CA ALA A 201 -2.97 24.44 -0.29
C ALA A 201 -3.93 24.73 0.87
N LYS A 202 -4.58 25.90 0.86
CA LYS A 202 -5.62 26.23 1.86
C LYS A 202 -6.80 25.28 1.76
N TYR A 203 -7.26 24.96 0.54
CA TYR A 203 -8.35 24.01 0.31
C TYR A 203 -7.98 22.60 0.76
N HIS A 204 -6.75 22.15 0.45
CA HIS A 204 -6.23 20.86 0.88
C HIS A 204 -6.19 20.76 2.42
N ASN A 205 -5.75 21.82 3.10
CA ASN A 205 -5.71 21.85 4.57
C ASN A 205 -7.10 21.84 5.22
N THR A 206 -8.14 22.28 4.50
CA THR A 206 -9.53 22.21 4.94
C THR A 206 -10.28 20.96 4.45
N ALA A 207 -9.57 19.98 3.89
CA ALA A 207 -10.13 18.77 3.29
C ALA A 207 -11.19 19.04 2.18
N LEU A 208 -11.13 20.22 1.55
CA LEU A 208 -11.99 20.54 0.40
C LEU A 208 -11.43 19.87 -0.86
N SER A 209 -12.32 19.36 -1.70
CA SER A 209 -11.95 18.62 -2.89
C SER A 209 -11.43 19.54 -4.02
N VAL A 210 -10.64 18.98 -4.93
CA VAL A 210 -10.13 19.70 -6.11
C VAL A 210 -11.27 20.27 -6.99
N PRO A 211 -12.41 19.56 -7.22
CA PRO A 211 -13.56 20.15 -7.89
C PRO A 211 -14.09 21.43 -7.24
N LEU A 212 -14.18 21.50 -5.90
CA LEU A 212 -14.63 22.71 -5.20
C LEU A 212 -13.65 23.87 -5.33
N PHE A 213 -12.33 23.57 -5.32
CA PHE A 213 -11.32 24.57 -5.64
C PHE A 213 -11.53 25.10 -7.06
N TRP A 214 -11.71 24.21 -8.04
CA TRP A 214 -11.89 24.60 -9.42
C TRP A 214 -13.19 25.38 -9.65
N GLU A 215 -14.29 25.01 -9.02
CA GLU A 215 -15.55 25.76 -9.07
C GLU A 215 -15.36 27.22 -8.63
N GLY A 216 -14.67 27.45 -7.51
CA GLY A 216 -14.41 28.79 -6.98
C GLY A 216 -13.41 29.63 -7.80
N TYR A 217 -12.42 28.98 -8.43
CA TYR A 217 -11.30 29.69 -9.07
C TYR A 217 -11.18 29.47 -10.58
N SER A 218 -12.06 28.72 -11.23
CA SER A 218 -11.96 28.39 -12.67
C SER A 218 -11.82 29.63 -13.53
N HIS A 219 -12.60 30.68 -13.26
CA HIS A 219 -12.60 31.96 -13.99
C HIS A 219 -11.22 32.67 -14.02
N ILE A 220 -10.35 32.45 -13.03
CA ILE A 220 -8.96 32.93 -13.04
C ILE A 220 -7.94 31.83 -13.31
N GLY A 221 -8.27 30.59 -12.98
CA GLY A 221 -7.42 29.42 -13.18
C GLY A 221 -7.15 29.15 -14.66
N VAL A 222 -8.08 29.52 -15.55
CA VAL A 222 -7.89 29.46 -17.01
C VAL A 222 -6.70 30.25 -17.55
N LEU A 223 -6.13 31.17 -16.77
CA LEU A 223 -4.91 31.89 -17.14
C LEU A 223 -3.66 30.98 -17.13
N LEU A 224 -3.74 29.84 -16.43
CA LEU A 224 -2.60 28.93 -16.20
C LEU A 224 -2.92 27.47 -16.55
N ILE A 225 -4.17 27.05 -16.36
CA ILE A 225 -4.59 25.66 -16.48
C ILE A 225 -5.57 25.53 -17.67
N PRO A 226 -5.37 24.58 -18.60
CA PRO A 226 -6.30 24.33 -19.69
C PRO A 226 -7.70 23.96 -19.18
N LYS A 227 -8.67 24.86 -19.40
CA LYS A 227 -10.03 24.73 -18.83
C LYS A 227 -10.68 23.39 -19.15
N ALA A 228 -10.68 23.00 -20.42
CA ALA A 228 -11.35 21.79 -20.89
C ALA A 228 -10.78 20.52 -20.22
N ASP A 229 -9.46 20.40 -20.12
CA ASP A 229 -8.81 19.24 -19.50
C ASP A 229 -9.01 19.23 -17.98
N MET A 230 -9.03 20.40 -17.34
CA MET A 230 -9.32 20.54 -15.91
C MET A 230 -10.78 20.18 -15.58
N ASP A 231 -11.73 20.62 -16.40
CA ASP A 231 -13.15 20.28 -16.27
C ASP A 231 -13.34 18.75 -16.35
N ILE A 232 -12.68 18.08 -17.30
CA ILE A 232 -12.70 16.61 -17.41
C ILE A 232 -12.15 15.95 -16.14
N CYS A 233 -11.02 16.45 -15.63
CA CYS A 233 -10.40 15.92 -14.40
C CYS A 233 -11.28 16.12 -13.16
N CYS A 234 -12.02 17.23 -13.07
CA CYS A 234 -12.93 17.51 -11.97
C CYS A 234 -14.28 16.77 -12.06
N GLN A 235 -14.66 16.30 -13.25
CA GLN A 235 -15.91 15.58 -13.50
C GLN A 235 -15.80 14.05 -13.35
N LEU A 236 -14.58 13.51 -13.19
CA LEU A 236 -14.35 12.08 -13.01
C LEU A 236 -15.10 11.56 -11.77
N LYS A 237 -16.01 10.61 -11.96
CA LYS A 237 -16.84 10.08 -10.87
C LYS A 237 -16.07 9.10 -9.99
N ALA A 238 -16.53 8.95 -8.75
CA ALA A 238 -16.02 7.90 -7.87
C ALA A 238 -16.21 6.52 -8.53
N GLY A 239 -15.11 5.78 -8.71
CA GLY A 239 -15.09 4.46 -9.35
C GLY A 239 -14.63 4.48 -10.82
N GLU A 240 -14.61 5.63 -11.48
CA GLU A 240 -14.02 5.75 -12.82
C GLU A 240 -12.49 5.76 -12.73
N SER A 241 -11.83 5.17 -13.74
CA SER A 241 -10.38 5.04 -13.77
C SER A 241 -9.72 6.29 -14.32
N TRP A 242 -8.69 6.81 -13.63
CA TRP A 242 -7.83 7.89 -14.11
C TRP A 242 -7.14 7.57 -15.44
N ALA A 243 -6.99 6.28 -15.78
CA ALA A 243 -6.44 5.87 -17.06
C ALA A 243 -7.32 6.33 -18.25
N SER A 244 -8.64 6.48 -18.07
CA SER A 244 -9.56 6.90 -19.13
C SER A 244 -9.40 8.36 -19.53
N ILE A 245 -8.88 9.21 -18.63
CA ILE A 245 -8.67 10.66 -18.84
C ILE A 245 -7.20 11.05 -18.74
N GLU A 246 -6.29 10.09 -18.93
CA GLU A 246 -4.85 10.24 -18.74
C GLU A 246 -4.27 11.44 -19.53
N THR A 247 -4.71 11.61 -20.78
CA THR A 247 -4.22 12.69 -21.64
C THR A 247 -4.56 14.06 -21.07
N SER A 248 -5.79 14.25 -20.59
CA SER A 248 -6.22 15.50 -19.95
C SER A 248 -5.51 15.73 -18.62
N LEU A 249 -5.34 14.68 -17.82
CA LEU A 249 -4.62 14.73 -16.55
C LEU A 249 -3.17 15.23 -16.75
N PHE A 250 -2.46 14.68 -17.73
CA PHE A 250 -1.09 15.12 -18.01
C PHE A 250 -1.01 16.55 -18.50
N LYS A 251 -1.93 17.00 -19.36
CA LYS A 251 -1.97 18.39 -19.81
C LYS A 251 -2.14 19.36 -18.64
N VAL A 252 -3.01 19.04 -17.68
CA VAL A 252 -3.19 19.84 -16.45
C VAL A 252 -1.92 19.85 -15.59
N VAL A 253 -1.31 18.69 -15.38
CA VAL A 253 -0.09 18.59 -14.54
C VAL A 253 1.12 19.27 -15.20
N GLN A 254 1.23 19.24 -16.52
CA GLN A 254 2.32 19.85 -17.27
C GLN A 254 2.12 21.34 -17.52
N SER A 255 0.90 21.89 -17.36
CA SER A 255 0.64 23.31 -17.67
C SER A 255 1.26 24.26 -16.66
N CYS A 256 1.20 23.93 -15.36
CA CYS A 256 1.78 24.75 -14.29
C CYS A 256 1.96 23.96 -12.99
N GLU A 257 2.65 24.54 -12.00
CA GLU A 257 2.93 23.87 -10.73
C GLU A 257 1.68 23.83 -9.81
N THR A 258 0.69 24.70 -10.00
CA THR A 258 -0.66 24.52 -9.41
C THR A 258 -1.31 23.23 -9.90
N GLY A 259 -1.37 23.01 -11.23
CA GLY A 259 -1.95 21.80 -11.81
C GLY A 259 -1.24 20.53 -11.31
N ARG A 260 0.10 20.59 -11.23
CA ARG A 260 0.90 19.55 -10.58
C ARG A 260 0.51 19.34 -9.12
N THR A 261 0.45 20.39 -8.31
CA THR A 261 0.08 20.30 -6.88
C THR A 261 -1.28 19.62 -6.69
N LEU A 262 -2.24 19.91 -7.57
CA LEU A 262 -3.59 19.36 -7.49
C LEU A 262 -3.67 17.87 -7.85
N PHE A 263 -2.84 17.39 -8.79
CA PHE A 263 -2.99 16.05 -9.40
C PHE A 263 -1.74 15.16 -9.38
N LEU A 264 -0.65 15.57 -8.73
CA LEU A 264 0.60 14.78 -8.67
C LEU A 264 0.37 13.39 -8.07
N ASN A 265 -0.50 13.28 -7.06
CA ASN A 265 -0.82 12.00 -6.43
C ASN A 265 -1.54 11.05 -7.39
N GLN A 266 -2.43 11.57 -8.23
CA GLN A 266 -3.21 10.82 -9.22
C GLN A 266 -2.30 10.33 -10.34
N VAL A 267 -1.42 11.19 -10.86
CA VAL A 267 -0.39 10.80 -11.83
C VAL A 267 0.54 9.73 -11.25
N THR A 268 0.97 9.89 -10.00
CA THR A 268 1.83 8.90 -9.33
C THR A 268 1.13 7.55 -9.20
N ARG A 269 -0.16 7.52 -8.86
CA ARG A 269 -0.97 6.28 -8.82
C ARG A 269 -1.12 5.65 -10.19
N LEU A 270 -1.35 6.45 -11.24
CA LEU A 270 -1.47 5.97 -12.61
C LEU A 270 -0.15 5.36 -13.10
N HIS A 271 0.97 6.05 -12.89
CA HIS A 271 2.31 5.53 -13.19
C HIS A 271 2.60 4.23 -12.45
N ARG A 272 2.22 4.14 -11.17
CA ARG A 272 2.36 2.90 -10.39
C ARG A 272 1.55 1.76 -11.00
N SER A 273 0.27 1.99 -11.31
CA SER A 273 -0.58 0.96 -11.93
C SER A 273 -0.01 0.47 -13.27
N LYS A 274 0.49 1.38 -14.11
CA LYS A 274 1.18 1.03 -15.36
C LYS A 274 2.45 0.23 -15.11
N ALA A 275 3.25 0.64 -14.11
CA ALA A 275 4.47 -0.05 -13.75
C ALA A 275 4.19 -1.48 -13.28
N THR A 276 3.23 -1.69 -12.37
CA THR A 276 2.81 -3.03 -11.93
C THR A 276 2.34 -3.90 -13.11
N GLY A 277 1.58 -3.33 -14.05
CA GLY A 277 1.19 -4.03 -15.27
C GLY A 277 2.38 -4.44 -16.15
N ALA A 278 3.34 -3.53 -16.35
CA ALA A 278 4.57 -3.82 -17.10
C ALA A 278 5.45 -4.87 -16.42
N ILE A 279 5.52 -4.87 -15.07
CA ILE A 279 6.23 -5.88 -14.29
C ILE A 279 5.58 -7.25 -14.49
N ALA A 280 4.25 -7.34 -14.36
CA ALA A 280 3.53 -8.60 -14.56
C ALA A 280 3.79 -9.18 -15.96
N LEU A 281 3.69 -8.35 -17.01
CA LEU A 281 3.98 -8.75 -18.39
C LEU A 281 5.42 -9.24 -18.56
N ALA A 282 6.41 -8.53 -17.99
CA ALA A 282 7.82 -8.91 -18.09
C ALA A 282 8.10 -10.26 -17.41
N ILE A 283 7.52 -10.49 -16.23
CA ILE A 283 7.67 -11.76 -15.49
C ILE A 283 6.91 -12.90 -16.18
N ASP A 284 5.71 -12.67 -16.71
CA ASP A 284 4.95 -13.71 -17.42
C ASP A 284 5.64 -14.15 -18.72
N GLN A 285 6.31 -13.23 -19.41
CA GLN A 285 7.17 -13.58 -20.55
C GLN A 285 8.37 -14.43 -20.13
N LEU A 286 8.95 -14.21 -18.95
CA LEU A 286 10.00 -15.10 -18.42
C LEU A 286 9.44 -16.47 -18.04
N ALA A 287 8.21 -16.54 -17.53
CA ALA A 287 7.53 -17.77 -17.14
C ALA A 287 7.19 -18.70 -18.33
N SER A 288 7.52 -18.34 -19.57
CA SER A 288 7.32 -19.19 -20.74
C SER A 288 8.63 -19.76 -21.32
N LYS A 289 9.79 -19.53 -20.69
CA LYS A 289 11.11 -19.91 -21.21
C LYS A 289 12.08 -20.30 -20.08
N ASN A 290 13.11 -21.10 -20.42
CA ASN A 290 14.16 -21.44 -19.48
C ASN A 290 14.94 -20.18 -19.07
N VAL A 291 15.26 -20.06 -17.79
CA VAL A 291 15.83 -18.85 -17.19
C VAL A 291 17.35 -18.96 -17.13
N THR A 292 18.02 -18.06 -17.85
CA THR A 292 19.48 -17.87 -17.87
C THR A 292 19.85 -16.44 -17.50
N VAL A 293 21.13 -16.18 -17.20
CA VAL A 293 21.61 -14.82 -16.89
C VAL A 293 21.28 -13.85 -18.02
N GLY A 294 21.41 -14.31 -19.28
CA GLY A 294 21.07 -13.54 -20.47
C GLY A 294 19.59 -13.17 -20.53
N THR A 295 18.68 -14.11 -20.24
CA THR A 295 17.23 -13.84 -20.23
C THR A 295 16.80 -12.87 -19.13
N LEU A 296 17.39 -12.94 -17.94
CA LEU A 296 17.13 -12.00 -16.84
C LEU A 296 17.59 -10.59 -17.19
N SER A 297 18.78 -10.46 -17.79
CA SER A 297 19.32 -9.18 -18.27
C SER A 297 18.46 -8.57 -19.38
N ALA A 298 18.03 -9.40 -20.34
CA ALA A 298 17.12 -8.97 -21.41
C ALA A 298 15.78 -8.49 -20.85
N CYS A 299 15.14 -9.28 -19.98
CA CYS A 299 13.87 -8.91 -19.32
C CYS A 299 13.99 -7.58 -18.55
N ARG A 300 15.08 -7.37 -17.82
CA ARG A 300 15.34 -6.10 -17.13
C ARG A 300 15.45 -4.93 -18.09
N THR A 301 16.13 -5.12 -19.22
CA THR A 301 16.32 -4.08 -20.24
C THR A 301 14.99 -3.72 -20.88
N GLU A 302 14.22 -4.74 -21.31
CA GLU A 302 12.89 -4.59 -21.89
C GLU A 302 11.92 -3.87 -20.92
N PHE A 303 11.95 -4.23 -19.62
CA PHE A 303 11.15 -3.55 -18.61
C PHE A 303 11.52 -2.07 -18.45
N VAL A 304 12.82 -1.75 -18.37
CA VAL A 304 13.29 -0.36 -18.25
C VAL A 304 12.91 0.45 -19.48
N ASP A 305 13.06 -0.11 -20.68
CA ASP A 305 12.72 0.55 -21.94
C ASP A 305 11.20 0.75 -22.07
N ALA A 306 10.39 -0.24 -21.64
CA ALA A 306 8.95 -0.11 -21.57
C ALA A 306 8.53 1.06 -20.67
N LEU A 307 9.09 1.18 -19.46
CA LEU A 307 8.76 2.30 -18.56
C LEU A 307 9.22 3.65 -19.10
N ARG A 308 10.42 3.71 -19.70
CA ARG A 308 10.93 4.93 -20.35
C ARG A 308 10.03 5.38 -21.50
N SER A 309 9.51 4.44 -22.30
CA SER A 309 8.55 4.75 -23.38
C SER A 309 7.24 5.34 -22.85
N MET A 310 6.88 5.05 -21.60
CA MET A 310 5.72 5.62 -20.91
C MET A 310 6.05 6.92 -20.15
N GLY A 311 7.28 7.43 -20.22
CA GLY A 311 7.73 8.61 -19.46
C GLY A 311 7.90 8.35 -17.95
N ILE A 312 8.03 7.09 -17.55
CA ILE A 312 8.20 6.68 -16.15
C ILE A 312 9.68 6.38 -15.91
N ASP A 313 10.30 7.09 -14.96
CA ASP A 313 11.63 6.74 -14.47
C ASP A 313 11.53 5.56 -13.49
N PRO A 314 12.04 4.36 -13.83
CA PRO A 314 11.95 3.19 -12.97
C PRO A 314 12.66 3.37 -11.63
N SER A 315 13.71 4.20 -11.59
CA SER A 315 14.56 4.37 -10.40
C SER A 315 14.12 5.54 -9.52
N LYS A 316 13.11 6.30 -9.93
CA LYS A 316 12.61 7.43 -9.15
C LYS A 316 12.02 6.95 -7.83
N ILE A 317 12.63 7.39 -6.73
CA ILE A 317 12.14 7.13 -5.39
C ILE A 317 10.84 7.90 -5.18
N VAL A 318 9.81 7.18 -4.74
CA VAL A 318 8.51 7.71 -4.31
C VAL A 318 8.29 7.37 -2.83
N THR A 319 7.21 7.91 -2.25
CA THR A 319 6.76 7.49 -0.92
C THR A 319 6.59 5.98 -0.89
N ALA A 320 7.18 5.32 0.11
CA ALA A 320 7.13 3.88 0.25
C ALA A 320 5.69 3.38 0.29
N TYR A 321 5.43 2.24 -0.34
CA TYR A 321 4.10 1.65 -0.44
C TYR A 321 4.15 0.13 -0.27
N LYS A 322 3.02 -0.43 0.17
CA LYS A 322 2.80 -1.87 0.28
C LYS A 322 2.54 -2.47 -1.10
N HIS A 323 3.23 -3.55 -1.40
CA HIS A 323 3.17 -4.34 -2.63
C HIS A 323 2.90 -5.80 -2.27
N ASN A 324 1.83 -6.38 -2.80
CA ASN A 324 1.47 -7.77 -2.57
C ASN A 324 1.86 -8.59 -3.79
N THR A 325 2.60 -9.68 -3.57
CA THR A 325 2.99 -10.62 -4.62
C THR A 325 2.62 -12.04 -4.21
N SER A 326 2.20 -12.86 -5.17
CA SER A 326 2.01 -14.30 -5.01
C SER A 326 3.11 -15.13 -5.70
N ARG A 327 4.14 -14.47 -6.26
CA ARG A 327 5.13 -15.13 -7.13
C ARG A 327 6.12 -16.02 -6.37
N TYR A 328 6.34 -15.76 -5.08
CA TYR A 328 7.24 -16.60 -4.29
C TYR A 328 6.56 -17.90 -3.89
N ARG A 329 6.78 -18.96 -4.64
CA ARG A 329 6.24 -20.30 -4.39
C ARG A 329 4.71 -20.37 -4.18
N GLY A 330 3.97 -19.42 -4.76
CA GLY A 330 2.51 -19.31 -4.62
C GLY A 330 2.04 -18.65 -3.32
N MET A 331 2.96 -18.16 -2.49
CA MET A 331 2.68 -17.48 -1.23
C MET A 331 2.35 -16.02 -1.47
N GLU A 332 1.24 -15.55 -0.90
CA GLU A 332 0.92 -14.12 -0.82
C GLU A 332 1.83 -13.45 0.21
N LEU A 333 2.74 -12.61 -0.26
CA LEU A 333 3.72 -11.88 0.56
C LEU A 333 3.54 -10.37 0.35
N GLU A 334 3.57 -9.62 1.44
CA GLU A 334 3.55 -8.15 1.42
C GLU A 334 4.96 -7.57 1.59
N PHE A 335 5.37 -6.73 0.66
CA PHE A 335 6.63 -6.00 0.68
C PHE A 335 6.40 -4.49 0.75
N THR A 336 7.29 -3.79 1.46
CA THR A 336 7.39 -2.33 1.33
C THR A 336 8.43 -2.00 0.27
N VAL A 337 8.01 -1.29 -0.77
CA VAL A 337 8.86 -0.86 -1.88
C VAL A 337 8.73 0.65 -2.10
N ASN A 338 9.71 1.27 -2.75
CA ASN A 338 9.76 2.72 -2.93
C ASN A 338 10.00 3.20 -4.37
N SER A 339 10.03 2.27 -5.34
CA SER A 339 10.19 2.59 -6.77
C SER A 339 9.68 1.43 -7.61
N ALA A 340 9.39 1.68 -8.89
CA ALA A 340 9.00 0.62 -9.83
C ALA A 340 10.14 -0.39 -10.05
N MET A 341 11.40 0.06 -9.99
CA MET A 341 12.56 -0.83 -10.08
C MET A 341 12.69 -1.74 -8.86
N ASP A 342 12.40 -1.26 -7.65
CA ASP A 342 12.39 -2.09 -6.44
C ASP A 342 11.25 -3.12 -6.46
N GLU A 343 10.05 -2.73 -6.92
CA GLU A 343 8.94 -3.66 -7.16
C GLU A 343 9.34 -4.75 -8.18
N PHE A 344 9.90 -4.36 -9.33
CA PHE A 344 10.37 -5.29 -10.36
C PHE A 344 11.43 -6.25 -9.84
N ARG A 345 12.45 -5.76 -9.13
CA ARG A 345 13.50 -6.61 -8.53
C ARG A 345 12.91 -7.59 -7.52
N THR A 346 11.91 -7.16 -6.75
CA THR A 346 11.20 -8.00 -5.79
C THR A 346 10.45 -9.11 -6.49
N GLU A 347 9.65 -8.80 -7.50
CA GLU A 347 8.91 -9.79 -8.29
C GLU A 347 9.84 -10.77 -9.02
N LEU A 348 10.90 -10.25 -9.64
CA LEU A 348 11.88 -11.06 -10.36
C LEU A 348 12.61 -12.03 -9.43
N ALA A 349 13.05 -11.55 -8.25
CA ALA A 349 13.71 -12.40 -7.27
C ALA A 349 12.74 -13.42 -6.65
N CYS A 350 11.50 -13.03 -6.37
CA CYS A 350 10.47 -13.96 -5.90
C CYS A 350 10.26 -15.11 -6.90
N PHE A 351 10.11 -14.78 -8.19
CA PHE A 351 9.99 -15.75 -9.27
C PHE A 351 11.24 -16.64 -9.40
N ALA A 352 12.43 -16.04 -9.51
CA ALA A 352 13.67 -16.77 -9.75
C ALA A 352 14.05 -17.69 -8.57
N GLN A 353 13.93 -17.20 -7.33
CA GLN A 353 14.19 -18.02 -6.14
C GLN A 353 13.15 -19.12 -5.97
N SER A 354 11.86 -18.85 -6.26
CA SER A 354 10.84 -19.90 -6.28
C SER A 354 11.23 -21.02 -7.22
N LEU A 355 11.53 -20.69 -8.48
CA LEU A 355 11.94 -21.65 -9.49
C LEU A 355 13.19 -22.42 -9.06
N GLY A 356 14.19 -21.73 -8.49
CA GLY A 356 15.43 -22.33 -8.01
C GLY A 356 15.23 -23.35 -6.88
N VAL A 357 14.32 -23.08 -5.94
CA VAL A 357 14.01 -24.03 -4.86
C VAL A 357 13.22 -25.22 -5.40
N ASP A 358 12.21 -24.98 -6.23
CA ASP A 358 11.37 -26.06 -6.75
C ASP A 358 12.16 -26.98 -7.72
N SER A 359 13.10 -26.41 -8.48
CA SER A 359 14.02 -27.16 -9.36
C SER A 359 15.25 -27.71 -8.63
N LYS A 360 15.31 -27.59 -7.30
CA LYS A 360 16.41 -28.08 -6.43
C LYS A 360 17.80 -27.50 -6.75
N VAL A 361 17.86 -26.34 -7.39
CA VAL A 361 19.10 -25.57 -7.61
C VAL A 361 19.49 -24.79 -6.34
N LEU A 362 18.49 -24.36 -5.57
CA LEU A 362 18.63 -23.77 -4.24
C LEU A 362 18.15 -24.75 -3.17
N SER A 363 18.89 -24.85 -2.07
CA SER A 363 18.46 -25.57 -0.87
C SER A 363 17.41 -24.75 -0.11
N PRO A 364 16.31 -25.34 0.37
CA PRO A 364 15.33 -24.64 1.21
C PRO A 364 15.97 -24.06 2.48
N VAL A 365 15.42 -22.96 3.01
CA VAL A 365 15.89 -22.35 4.26
C VAL A 365 15.08 -22.89 5.44
N GLY A 366 15.71 -23.61 6.37
CA GLY A 366 15.04 -24.20 7.53
C GLY A 366 13.80 -25.02 7.12
N PRO A 367 12.63 -24.83 7.77
CA PRO A 367 11.41 -25.56 7.46
C PRO A 367 10.63 -24.99 6.24
N GLU A 368 11.27 -24.26 5.33
CA GLU A 368 10.61 -23.61 4.19
C GLU A 368 9.69 -24.57 3.38
N ASP A 369 10.18 -25.77 3.03
CA ASP A 369 9.38 -26.76 2.30
C ASP A 369 8.18 -27.27 3.11
N GLU A 370 8.33 -27.41 4.43
CA GLU A 370 7.26 -27.84 5.35
C GLU A 370 6.22 -26.73 5.60
N LEU A 371 6.63 -25.46 5.51
CA LEU A 371 5.75 -24.32 5.61
C LEU A 371 4.91 -24.12 4.35
N ILE A 372 5.50 -24.34 3.17
CA ILE A 372 4.83 -24.10 1.88
C ILE A 372 4.02 -25.33 1.44
N GLY A 373 4.52 -26.53 1.75
CA GLY A 373 3.98 -27.80 1.30
C GLY A 373 4.62 -28.30 0.01
N LEU A 374 4.32 -29.55 -0.34
CA LEU A 374 4.82 -30.16 -1.57
C LEU A 374 4.27 -29.44 -2.80
N ARG A 375 5.16 -29.08 -3.73
CA ARG A 375 4.82 -28.46 -5.00
C ARG A 375 5.25 -29.35 -6.15
N ALA A 376 4.51 -29.29 -7.25
CA ALA A 376 4.87 -29.99 -8.48
C ALA A 376 6.21 -29.46 -8.99
N ALA A 377 7.04 -30.35 -9.52
CA ALA A 377 8.29 -29.96 -10.15
C ALA A 377 7.99 -29.02 -11.33
N PRO A 378 8.71 -27.88 -11.44
CA PRO A 378 8.49 -26.94 -12.52
C PRO A 378 8.92 -27.57 -13.85
N THR A 379 8.20 -27.23 -14.93
CA THR A 379 8.59 -27.60 -16.29
C THR A 379 9.76 -26.77 -16.82
N LEU A 380 9.93 -25.57 -16.27
CA LEU A 380 11.01 -24.65 -16.60
C LEU A 380 12.26 -24.98 -15.80
N THR A 381 13.42 -24.69 -16.38
CA THR A 381 14.71 -24.76 -15.68
C THR A 381 15.28 -23.37 -15.43
N ILE A 382 16.12 -23.24 -14.41
CA ILE A 382 16.89 -22.03 -14.11
C ILE A 382 18.37 -22.37 -13.97
N GLU A 383 19.21 -21.56 -14.61
CA GLU A 383 20.67 -21.67 -14.53
C GLU A 383 21.17 -21.27 -13.13
N ALA A 384 22.05 -22.08 -12.54
CA ALA A 384 22.57 -21.86 -11.19
C ALA A 384 23.23 -20.48 -11.00
N ALA A 385 23.93 -19.98 -12.03
CA ALA A 385 24.57 -18.67 -12.02
C ALA A 385 23.59 -17.50 -11.79
N CYS A 386 22.30 -17.67 -12.11
CA CYS A 386 21.27 -16.67 -11.82
C CYS A 386 20.99 -16.50 -10.32
N LEU A 387 21.42 -17.47 -9.50
CA LEU A 387 21.01 -17.62 -8.11
C LEU A 387 22.21 -17.67 -7.14
N ASP A 388 23.41 -17.32 -7.59
CA ASP A 388 24.64 -17.45 -6.78
C ASP A 388 24.60 -16.63 -5.49
N GLU A 389 24.07 -15.39 -5.54
CA GLU A 389 23.86 -14.54 -4.36
C GLU A 389 22.91 -15.22 -3.35
N SER A 390 21.72 -15.60 -3.81
CA SER A 390 20.73 -16.29 -2.98
C SER A 390 21.25 -17.62 -2.44
N LYS A 391 22.02 -18.37 -3.21
CA LYS A 391 22.64 -19.62 -2.77
C LYS A 391 23.58 -19.41 -1.59
N ARG A 392 24.45 -18.38 -1.65
CA ARG A 392 25.35 -18.03 -0.54
C ARG A 392 24.56 -17.60 0.69
N ALA A 393 23.59 -16.70 0.54
CA ALA A 393 22.79 -16.22 1.66
C ALA A 393 21.99 -17.35 2.33
N ARG A 394 21.36 -18.23 1.54
CA ARG A 394 20.62 -19.40 2.02
C ARG A 394 21.50 -20.40 2.76
N ASN A 395 22.69 -20.69 2.24
CA ASN A 395 23.65 -21.58 2.91
C ASN A 395 24.10 -20.99 4.27
N THR A 396 24.43 -19.71 4.30
CA THR A 396 24.77 -19.01 5.55
C THR A 396 23.61 -19.02 6.53
N ALA A 397 22.38 -18.74 6.07
CA ALA A 397 21.20 -18.78 6.93
C ALA A 397 20.95 -20.17 7.51
N ASN A 398 21.06 -21.24 6.71
CA ASN A 398 20.93 -22.61 7.21
C ASN A 398 22.01 -22.97 8.24
N ASN A 399 23.24 -22.45 8.08
CA ASN A 399 24.28 -22.62 9.10
C ASN A 399 23.96 -21.86 10.39
N LEU A 400 23.39 -20.66 10.30
CA LEU A 400 22.96 -19.88 11.47
C LEU A 400 21.76 -20.53 12.19
N LEU A 401 20.93 -21.28 11.47
CA LEU A 401 19.83 -22.03 12.05
C LEU A 401 20.26 -23.33 12.73
N GLN A 402 21.55 -23.71 12.66
CA GLN A 402 22.04 -24.92 13.32
C GLN A 402 21.76 -24.91 14.82
N GLY A 403 20.96 -25.87 15.30
CA GLY A 403 20.49 -25.97 16.69
C GLY A 403 19.18 -25.21 16.98
N VAL A 404 18.66 -24.45 16.02
CA VAL A 404 17.43 -23.67 16.12
C VAL A 404 16.37 -24.16 15.11
N GLU A 405 16.68 -25.13 14.25
CA GLU A 405 15.80 -25.58 13.15
C GLU A 405 14.46 -26.14 13.63
N HIS A 406 14.42 -26.69 14.84
CA HIS A 406 13.23 -27.23 15.46
C HIS A 406 12.53 -26.24 16.41
N SER A 407 12.99 -24.98 16.44
CA SER A 407 12.40 -23.93 17.28
C SER A 407 11.12 -23.38 16.68
N SER A 408 10.46 -22.48 17.41
CA SER A 408 9.26 -21.78 16.97
C SER A 408 9.57 -20.80 15.82
N GLY A 409 8.56 -20.49 14.99
CA GLY A 409 8.68 -19.50 13.92
C GLY A 409 9.28 -18.15 14.37
N PRO A 410 8.84 -17.57 15.51
CA PRO A 410 9.43 -16.36 16.07
C PRO A 410 10.93 -16.47 16.35
N ALA A 411 11.42 -17.62 16.85
CA ALA A 411 12.85 -17.81 17.12
C ALA A 411 13.67 -17.82 15.82
N ILE A 412 13.18 -18.48 14.77
CA ILE A 412 13.82 -18.47 13.44
C ILE A 412 13.85 -17.05 12.86
N LEU A 413 12.73 -16.33 12.96
CA LEU A 413 12.65 -14.95 12.47
C LEU A 413 13.61 -14.02 13.24
N GLN A 414 13.76 -14.22 14.55
CA GLN A 414 14.70 -13.47 15.37
C GLN A 414 16.15 -13.66 14.89
N VAL A 415 16.58 -14.90 14.61
CA VAL A 415 17.91 -15.17 14.03
C VAL A 415 18.10 -14.41 12.71
N PHE A 416 17.08 -14.39 11.84
CA PHE A 416 17.17 -13.64 10.58
C PHE A 416 17.25 -12.13 10.77
N MET A 417 16.60 -11.58 11.80
CA MET A 417 16.67 -10.16 12.13
C MET A 417 18.05 -9.79 12.69
N GLU A 418 18.57 -10.58 13.62
CA GLU A 418 19.89 -10.39 14.25
C GLU A 418 21.03 -10.42 13.22
N HIS A 419 20.94 -11.29 12.21
CA HIS A 419 21.93 -11.43 11.16
C HIS A 419 21.54 -10.77 9.83
N SER A 420 20.54 -9.88 9.83
CA SER A 420 19.96 -9.30 8.62
C SER A 420 20.97 -8.48 7.79
N SER A 421 21.92 -7.80 8.42
CA SER A 421 22.95 -7.01 7.74
C SER A 421 23.89 -7.88 6.90
N ILE A 422 24.36 -9.00 7.48
CA ILE A 422 25.23 -9.98 6.81
C ILE A 422 24.48 -10.63 5.66
N LEU A 423 23.26 -11.10 5.90
CA LEU A 423 22.46 -11.82 4.91
C LEU A 423 22.07 -10.90 3.73
N ARG A 424 21.72 -9.63 3.99
CA ARG A 424 21.50 -8.63 2.93
C ARG A 424 22.76 -8.27 2.15
N GLY A 425 23.94 -8.33 2.78
CA GLY A 425 25.22 -8.16 2.10
C GLY A 425 25.57 -9.31 1.15
N LEU A 426 25.01 -10.50 1.37
CA LEU A 426 25.19 -11.67 0.50
C LEU A 426 24.13 -11.75 -0.62
N ASP A 427 22.89 -11.38 -0.31
CA ASP A 427 21.76 -11.31 -1.23
C ASP A 427 20.94 -10.05 -0.94
N ASN A 428 20.95 -9.09 -1.87
CA ASN A 428 20.20 -7.83 -1.75
C ASN A 428 18.68 -8.06 -1.59
N MET A 429 18.19 -9.22 -2.03
CA MET A 429 16.79 -9.63 -1.97
C MET A 429 16.50 -10.59 -0.80
N TRP A 430 17.41 -10.69 0.18
CA TRP A 430 17.20 -11.48 1.39
C TRP A 430 15.90 -11.15 2.13
N LYS A 431 15.34 -9.93 1.95
CA LYS A 431 14.04 -9.51 2.50
C LYS A 431 12.90 -10.51 2.24
N ILE A 432 12.97 -11.33 1.19
CA ILE A 432 11.98 -12.37 0.88
C ILE A 432 11.86 -13.39 2.02
N MET A 433 12.98 -13.83 2.62
CA MET A 433 12.95 -14.91 3.62
C MET A 433 12.29 -14.46 4.93
N PRO A 434 12.69 -13.35 5.57
CA PRO A 434 11.97 -12.85 6.73
C PRO A 434 10.49 -12.58 6.46
N THR A 435 10.13 -12.04 5.29
CA THR A 435 8.73 -11.80 4.92
C THR A 435 7.94 -13.11 4.82
N LEU A 436 8.52 -14.16 4.22
CA LEU A 436 7.91 -15.49 4.18
C LEU A 436 7.62 -16.02 5.59
N PHE A 437 8.62 -15.98 6.48
CA PHE A 437 8.47 -16.50 7.83
C PHE A 437 7.49 -15.66 8.66
N GLN A 438 7.53 -14.34 8.52
CA GLN A 438 6.57 -13.42 9.13
C GLN A 438 5.14 -13.74 8.70
N SER A 439 4.91 -14.04 7.41
CA SER A 439 3.58 -14.43 6.89
C SER A 439 3.02 -15.75 7.44
N CYS A 440 3.87 -16.53 8.13
CA CYS A 440 3.48 -17.79 8.74
C CYS A 440 3.26 -17.68 10.26
N ILE A 441 3.45 -16.49 10.86
CA ILE A 441 3.40 -16.27 12.31
C ILE A 441 2.19 -15.40 12.66
N GLY A 442 1.54 -15.70 13.79
CA GLY A 442 0.42 -14.89 14.32
C GLY A 442 -0.82 -14.94 13.42
N ASP A 443 -1.51 -13.80 13.28
CA ASP A 443 -2.80 -13.70 12.59
C ASP A 443 -2.73 -14.06 11.09
N GLU A 444 -1.60 -13.75 10.43
CA GLU A 444 -1.37 -14.09 9.02
C GLU A 444 -1.23 -15.61 8.85
N GLY A 445 -0.42 -16.25 9.70
CA GLY A 445 -0.30 -17.70 9.77
C GLY A 445 -1.63 -18.39 10.07
N ASP A 446 -2.38 -17.86 11.04
CA ASP A 446 -3.70 -18.35 11.40
C ASP A 446 -4.70 -18.27 10.22
N THR A 447 -4.71 -17.15 9.50
CA THR A 447 -5.55 -16.96 8.32
C THR A 447 -5.21 -17.96 7.23
N ARG A 448 -3.91 -18.20 7.02
CA ARG A 448 -3.41 -19.18 6.05
C ARG A 448 -3.78 -20.60 6.43
N LEU A 449 -3.56 -20.99 7.70
CA LEU A 449 -3.91 -22.31 8.21
C LEU A 449 -5.42 -22.57 8.07
N LYS A 450 -6.26 -21.58 8.41
CA LYS A 450 -7.72 -21.65 8.21
C LYS A 450 -8.09 -21.84 6.73
N SER A 451 -7.41 -21.15 5.81
CA SER A 451 -7.60 -21.32 4.37
C SER A 451 -7.23 -22.74 3.90
N MET A 452 -6.10 -23.29 4.37
CA MET A 452 -5.69 -24.66 4.05
C MET A 452 -6.69 -25.70 4.56
N VAL A 453 -7.21 -25.52 5.78
CA VAL A 453 -8.24 -26.39 6.35
C VAL A 453 -9.54 -26.33 5.54
N ARG A 454 -9.97 -25.14 5.12
CA ARG A 454 -11.15 -25.01 4.22
C ARG A 454 -10.95 -25.74 2.90
N ALA A 455 -9.78 -25.60 2.27
CA ALA A 455 -9.44 -26.28 1.01
C ALA A 455 -9.31 -27.81 1.16
N ALA A 456 -9.15 -28.31 2.39
CA ALA A 456 -9.14 -29.73 2.71
C ALA A 456 -10.54 -30.33 2.91
N LEU A 457 -11.61 -29.52 2.90
CA LEU A 457 -12.98 -29.93 3.16
C LEU A 457 -13.88 -29.80 1.93
N PRO A 458 -14.98 -30.56 1.84
CA PRO A 458 -15.84 -30.56 0.68
C PRO A 458 -16.67 -29.27 0.58
N THR A 459 -16.77 -28.76 -0.65
CA THR A 459 -17.72 -27.69 -1.00
C THR A 459 -18.71 -28.22 -2.02
N ALA A 460 -19.83 -27.51 -2.24
CA ALA A 460 -20.78 -27.89 -3.28
C ALA A 460 -20.15 -27.88 -4.69
N ALA A 461 -19.17 -27.01 -4.93
CA ALA A 461 -18.47 -26.90 -6.20
C ALA A 461 -17.32 -27.91 -6.36
N ILE A 462 -16.66 -28.27 -5.25
CA ILE A 462 -15.50 -29.16 -5.23
C ILE A 462 -15.80 -30.30 -4.25
N PRO A 463 -16.40 -31.40 -4.72
CA PRO A 463 -16.64 -32.56 -3.89
C PRO A 463 -15.30 -33.21 -3.54
N ILE A 464 -15.09 -33.48 -2.25
CA ILE A 464 -13.93 -34.21 -1.72
C ILE A 464 -14.47 -35.36 -0.89
N THR A 465 -13.87 -36.54 -1.01
CA THR A 465 -14.24 -37.69 -0.18
C THR A 465 -13.71 -37.55 1.25
N VAL A 466 -14.31 -38.26 2.20
CA VAL A 466 -13.84 -38.24 3.61
C VAL A 466 -12.38 -38.69 3.71
N ALA A 467 -11.99 -39.72 2.93
CA ALA A 467 -10.63 -40.25 2.92
C ALA A 467 -9.60 -39.24 2.38
N GLU A 468 -9.90 -38.57 1.27
CA GLU A 468 -9.05 -37.51 0.71
C GLU A 468 -8.92 -36.32 1.67
N SER A 469 -10.03 -35.94 2.32
CA SER A 469 -10.02 -34.86 3.32
C SER A 469 -9.13 -35.22 4.51
N LEU A 470 -9.23 -36.45 5.03
CA LEU A 470 -8.34 -36.94 6.08
C LEU A 470 -6.88 -36.88 5.68
N GLN A 471 -6.55 -37.34 4.46
CA GLN A 471 -5.18 -37.30 3.96
C GLN A 471 -4.65 -35.86 3.90
N LYS A 472 -5.47 -34.90 3.43
CA LYS A 472 -5.11 -33.48 3.37
C LYS A 472 -4.95 -32.87 4.76
N LEU A 473 -5.88 -33.13 5.69
CA LEU A 473 -5.80 -32.61 7.06
C LEU A 473 -4.64 -33.25 7.84
N GLU A 474 -4.34 -34.53 7.60
CA GLU A 474 -3.18 -35.21 8.18
C GLU A 474 -1.88 -34.56 7.69
N ALA A 475 -1.79 -34.25 6.39
CA ALA A 475 -0.64 -33.52 5.83
C ALA A 475 -0.49 -32.12 6.47
N ILE A 476 -1.59 -31.39 6.68
CA ILE A 476 -1.59 -30.10 7.40
C ILE A 476 -1.09 -30.30 8.84
N SER A 477 -1.59 -31.32 9.54
CA SER A 477 -1.24 -31.58 10.95
C SER A 477 0.24 -31.94 11.15
N LYS A 478 0.85 -32.60 10.15
CA LYS A 478 2.28 -32.94 10.14
C LYS A 478 3.17 -31.78 9.69
N GLY A 479 2.59 -30.72 9.11
CA GLY A 479 3.31 -29.56 8.62
C GLY A 479 3.78 -28.62 9.73
N LYS A 480 4.84 -27.86 9.45
CA LYS A 480 5.42 -26.89 10.41
C LYS A 480 4.57 -25.65 10.62
N LEU A 481 3.65 -25.36 9.70
CA LEU A 481 2.77 -24.21 9.84
C LEU A 481 1.99 -24.26 11.16
N LEU A 482 1.57 -25.45 11.60
CA LEU A 482 0.87 -25.64 12.88
C LEU A 482 1.72 -25.24 14.10
N GLN A 483 3.04 -25.41 14.03
CA GLN A 483 4.00 -25.02 15.08
C GLN A 483 4.32 -23.53 15.06
N PHE A 484 4.08 -22.87 13.92
CA PHE A 484 4.30 -21.44 13.73
C PHE A 484 3.05 -20.62 14.07
N CYS A 485 1.87 -21.22 13.85
CA CYS A 485 0.61 -20.69 14.30
C CYS A 485 0.49 -20.81 15.82
N GLY A 486 -0.31 -19.94 16.44
CA GLY A 486 -0.54 -20.00 17.88
C GLY A 486 -1.21 -21.31 18.32
N ALA A 487 -1.03 -21.68 19.59
CA ALA A 487 -1.63 -22.89 20.17
C ALA A 487 -3.16 -22.98 19.98
N GLY A 488 -3.84 -21.83 19.92
CA GLY A 488 -5.29 -21.75 19.65
C GLY A 488 -5.66 -22.32 18.28
N SER A 489 -4.96 -21.92 17.22
CA SER A 489 -5.23 -22.41 15.86
C SER A 489 -4.85 -23.88 15.70
N ALA A 490 -3.80 -24.33 16.39
CA ALA A 490 -3.44 -25.74 16.44
C ALA A 490 -4.52 -26.61 17.09
N ALA A 491 -5.12 -26.14 18.19
CA ALA A 491 -6.21 -26.82 18.86
C ALA A 491 -7.46 -26.90 17.97
N ILE A 492 -7.80 -25.83 17.26
CA ILE A 492 -8.93 -25.80 16.31
C ILE A 492 -8.72 -26.81 15.19
N CYS A 493 -7.53 -26.84 14.56
CA CYS A 493 -7.24 -27.79 13.49
C CYS A 493 -7.30 -29.25 13.98
N SER A 494 -6.80 -29.51 15.19
CA SER A 494 -6.88 -30.84 15.82
C SER A 494 -8.33 -31.27 16.06
N LYS A 495 -9.19 -30.33 16.49
CA LYS A 495 -10.63 -30.58 16.67
C LYS A 495 -11.31 -30.93 15.34
N ILE A 496 -11.01 -30.19 14.27
CA ILE A 496 -11.57 -30.42 12.93
C ILE A 496 -11.10 -31.76 12.37
N PHE A 497 -9.82 -32.10 12.54
CA PHE A 497 -9.29 -33.42 12.18
C PHE A 497 -10.05 -34.53 12.91
N ALA A 498 -10.29 -34.38 14.23
CA ALA A 498 -11.06 -35.35 15.01
C ALA A 498 -12.51 -35.48 14.53
N TRP A 499 -13.14 -34.41 14.05
CA TRP A 499 -14.49 -34.49 13.45
C TRP A 499 -14.50 -35.33 12.18
N VAL A 500 -13.58 -35.07 11.25
CA VAL A 500 -13.52 -35.83 9.98
C VAL A 500 -13.12 -37.29 10.25
N ALA A 501 -12.23 -37.54 11.21
CA ALA A 501 -11.85 -38.89 11.62
C ALA A 501 -12.99 -39.65 12.30
N ALA A 502 -13.85 -38.98 13.06
CA ALA A 502 -15.06 -39.58 13.61
C ALA A 502 -16.01 -40.02 12.49
N ILE A 503 -16.28 -39.14 11.52
CA ILE A 503 -17.13 -39.44 10.35
C ILE A 503 -16.57 -40.62 9.55
N ALA A 504 -15.25 -40.64 9.30
CA ALA A 504 -14.59 -41.74 8.60
C ALA A 504 -14.70 -43.08 9.33
N GLY A 505 -14.71 -43.04 10.66
CA GLY A 505 -14.91 -44.21 11.52
C GLY A 505 -16.37 -44.50 11.85
N GLU A 506 -17.33 -43.94 11.08
CA GLU A 506 -18.77 -44.11 11.26
C GLU A 506 -19.28 -43.72 12.67
N ARG A 507 -18.67 -42.69 13.27
CA ARG A 507 -19.04 -42.15 14.59
C ARG A 507 -19.52 -40.71 14.51
N VAL A 508 -20.34 -40.31 15.48
CA VAL A 508 -20.81 -38.94 15.62
C VAL A 508 -19.65 -38.01 16.00
N PRO A 509 -19.34 -36.97 15.22
CA PRO A 509 -18.33 -35.98 15.59
C PRO A 509 -18.80 -35.12 16.77
N ASP A 510 -17.90 -34.80 17.70
CA ASP A 510 -18.19 -33.87 18.80
C ASP A 510 -18.11 -32.41 18.35
N ILE A 511 -19.15 -31.97 17.65
CA ILE A 511 -19.25 -30.60 17.14
C ILE A 511 -19.81 -29.65 18.21
N THR A 512 -19.98 -30.08 19.47
CA THR A 512 -20.55 -29.22 20.50
C THR A 512 -19.55 -28.14 20.97
N GLY A 513 -20.08 -27.00 21.43
CA GLY A 513 -19.31 -25.97 22.14
C GLY A 513 -18.48 -24.97 21.32
N ASP A 514 -18.33 -25.12 19.99
CA ASP A 514 -17.66 -24.10 19.17
C ASP A 514 -18.70 -23.21 18.49
N THR A 515 -18.79 -21.96 18.95
CA THR A 515 -19.66 -20.92 18.39
C THR A 515 -18.89 -19.88 17.57
N SER A 516 -17.59 -20.10 17.34
CA SER A 516 -16.79 -19.19 16.53
C SER A 516 -17.29 -19.14 15.08
N VAL A 517 -17.10 -17.99 14.42
CA VAL A 517 -17.48 -17.81 13.01
C VAL A 517 -16.79 -18.86 12.13
N PHE A 518 -15.51 -19.15 12.40
CA PHE A 518 -14.76 -20.18 11.68
C PHE A 518 -15.29 -21.59 12.00
N GLY A 519 -15.56 -21.92 13.26
CA GLY A 519 -16.11 -23.23 13.63
C GLY A 519 -17.46 -23.54 12.96
N ASN A 520 -18.34 -22.55 12.85
CA ASN A 520 -19.63 -22.68 12.16
C ASN A 520 -19.48 -22.84 10.64
N ASP A 521 -18.54 -22.12 10.04
CA ASP A 521 -18.18 -22.27 8.63
C ASP A 521 -17.66 -23.69 8.34
N ILE A 522 -16.71 -24.17 9.15
CA ILE A 522 -16.18 -25.54 9.03
C ILE A 522 -17.26 -26.60 9.26
N ARG A 523 -18.15 -26.42 10.24
CA ARG A 523 -19.30 -27.30 10.46
C ARG A 523 -20.15 -27.43 9.19
N SER A 524 -20.39 -26.31 8.51
CA SER A 524 -21.17 -26.29 7.26
C SER A 524 -20.45 -27.01 6.12
N LEU A 525 -19.12 -26.88 6.03
CA LEU A 525 -18.31 -27.62 5.06
C LEU A 525 -18.31 -29.13 5.35
N VAL A 526 -18.09 -29.54 6.60
CA VAL A 526 -18.11 -30.95 7.02
C VAL A 526 -19.48 -31.60 6.77
N ALA A 527 -20.57 -30.84 6.85
CA ALA A 527 -21.91 -31.34 6.49
C ALA A 527 -21.96 -31.89 5.05
N ASN A 528 -21.23 -31.27 4.11
CA ASN A 528 -21.26 -31.63 2.69
C ASN A 528 -20.66 -33.01 2.37
N PHE A 529 -20.07 -33.71 3.35
CA PHE A 529 -19.74 -35.13 3.19
C PHE A 529 -20.98 -36.00 3.06
N LEU A 530 -22.11 -35.61 3.65
CA LEU A 530 -23.38 -36.30 3.47
C LEU A 530 -23.99 -35.94 2.11
N LYS A 531 -24.22 -36.96 1.29
CA LYS A 531 -24.80 -36.83 -0.05
C LYS A 531 -26.03 -37.71 -0.16
N PHE A 532 -27.15 -37.16 -0.61
CA PHE A 532 -28.35 -37.94 -0.91
C PHE A 532 -28.57 -37.94 -2.42
N GLU A 533 -28.59 -39.12 -3.01
CA GLU A 533 -28.90 -39.35 -4.42
C GLU A 533 -30.38 -39.70 -4.54
N TYR A 534 -31.10 -39.00 -5.42
CA TYR A 534 -32.53 -39.24 -5.60
C TYR A 534 -32.78 -40.61 -6.26
N PRO A 535 -33.64 -41.46 -5.69
CA PRO A 535 -34.04 -42.71 -6.35
C PRO A 535 -34.81 -42.39 -7.63
N ASP A 536 -34.29 -42.87 -8.76
CA ASP A 536 -34.89 -42.90 -10.10
C ASP A 536 -35.41 -41.58 -10.69
N GLY A 537 -34.48 -40.80 -11.28
CA GLY A 537 -34.75 -39.97 -12.47
C GLY A 537 -35.76 -38.82 -12.33
N HIS A 538 -36.24 -38.52 -11.13
CA HIS A 538 -37.43 -37.68 -10.95
C HIS A 538 -37.20 -36.16 -10.97
N ASP A 539 -35.99 -35.64 -11.23
CA ASP A 539 -35.84 -34.19 -11.42
C ASP A 539 -34.77 -33.71 -12.42
N LYS A 540 -35.16 -32.66 -13.15
CA LYS A 540 -34.46 -31.97 -14.25
C LYS A 540 -33.26 -31.09 -13.79
N HIS A 541 -32.78 -31.26 -12.55
CA HIS A 541 -31.75 -30.42 -11.93
C HIS A 541 -30.72 -31.26 -11.14
N GLY A 542 -29.70 -31.81 -11.80
CA GLY A 542 -28.41 -32.13 -11.15
C GLY A 542 -28.43 -32.92 -9.82
N SER A 543 -29.24 -33.97 -9.75
CA SER A 543 -29.20 -35.25 -9.00
C SER A 543 -28.57 -35.46 -7.59
N VAL A 544 -27.97 -34.49 -6.88
CA VAL A 544 -27.39 -34.75 -5.53
C VAL A 544 -27.66 -33.63 -4.53
N ALA A 545 -28.36 -33.95 -3.45
CA ALA A 545 -28.48 -33.04 -2.30
C ALA A 545 -27.28 -33.23 -1.34
N LEU A 546 -26.83 -32.14 -0.71
CA LEU A 546 -25.69 -32.15 0.22
C LEU A 546 -26.07 -31.63 1.61
N GLY A 547 -25.31 -32.01 2.63
CA GLY A 547 -25.37 -31.41 3.96
C GLY A 547 -26.73 -31.57 4.65
N GLY A 548 -27.23 -30.48 5.24
CA GLY A 548 -28.50 -30.50 5.99
C GLY A 548 -29.70 -30.90 5.14
N VAL A 549 -29.71 -30.54 3.84
CA VAL A 549 -30.76 -30.95 2.91
C VAL A 549 -30.71 -32.46 2.67
N ALA A 550 -29.51 -33.01 2.47
CA ALA A 550 -29.31 -34.46 2.35
C ALA A 550 -29.74 -35.21 3.62
N ALA A 551 -29.41 -34.68 4.81
CA ALA A 551 -29.80 -35.28 6.08
C ALA A 551 -31.32 -35.37 6.23
N LYS A 552 -32.03 -34.30 5.85
CA LYS A 552 -33.49 -34.30 5.87
C LYS A 552 -34.09 -35.30 4.88
N LEU A 553 -33.58 -35.34 3.64
CA LEU A 553 -34.07 -36.27 2.62
C LEU A 553 -33.80 -37.73 3.00
N TYR A 554 -32.63 -38.04 3.57
CA TYR A 554 -32.34 -39.36 4.14
C TYR A 554 -33.33 -39.72 5.24
N TYR A 555 -33.63 -38.77 6.13
CA TYR A 555 -34.57 -39.00 7.21
C TYR A 555 -35.98 -39.30 6.66
N ASP A 556 -36.45 -38.49 5.71
CA ASP A 556 -37.77 -38.66 5.11
C ASP A 556 -37.88 -39.99 4.32
N ASP A 557 -36.84 -40.38 3.56
CA ASP A 557 -36.77 -41.66 2.84
C ASP A 557 -36.78 -42.86 3.79
N VAL A 558 -35.98 -42.81 4.87
CA VAL A 558 -35.95 -43.87 5.88
C VAL A 558 -37.31 -44.02 6.56
N VAL A 559 -37.96 -42.91 6.95
CA VAL A 559 -39.30 -42.93 7.56
C VAL A 559 -40.33 -43.50 6.60
N ALA A 560 -40.28 -43.14 5.32
CA ALA A 560 -41.19 -43.69 4.30
C ALA A 560 -41.01 -45.21 4.12
N LYS A 561 -39.76 -45.69 4.06
CA LYS A 561 -39.45 -47.13 3.96
C LYS A 561 -39.92 -47.93 5.18
N ILE A 562 -39.83 -47.34 6.37
CA ILE A 562 -40.36 -47.92 7.61
C ILE A 562 -41.88 -48.06 7.54
N ALA A 563 -42.59 -47.01 7.08
CA ALA A 563 -44.04 -47.01 7.02
C ALA A 563 -44.61 -48.12 6.11
N VAL A 564 -43.85 -48.55 5.10
CA VAL A 564 -44.24 -49.62 4.16
C VAL A 564 -43.84 -51.02 4.66
N ASN A 565 -43.28 -51.15 5.88
CA ASN A 565 -42.72 -52.40 6.41
C ASN A 565 -41.72 -53.04 5.43
N SER A 566 -40.85 -52.23 4.81
CA SER A 566 -39.87 -52.77 3.87
C SER A 566 -38.93 -53.77 4.59
N PRO A 567 -38.79 -55.01 4.09
CA PRO A 567 -37.88 -56.01 4.66
C PRO A 567 -36.39 -55.62 4.53
N ASP A 568 -36.08 -54.61 3.71
CA ASP A 568 -34.72 -54.10 3.48
C ASP A 568 -34.26 -53.08 4.53
N MET A 569 -35.04 -52.86 5.59
CA MET A 569 -34.63 -51.97 6.67
C MET A 569 -33.46 -52.61 7.44
N CYS A 570 -32.26 -52.08 7.23
CA CYS A 570 -31.05 -52.53 7.90
C CYS A 570 -30.31 -51.36 8.55
N MET A 571 -29.47 -51.66 9.55
CA MET A 571 -28.64 -50.66 10.24
C MET A 571 -27.81 -49.79 9.29
N LYS A 572 -27.49 -50.28 8.08
CA LYS A 572 -26.77 -49.49 7.07
C LYS A 572 -27.54 -48.25 6.61
N LEU A 573 -28.88 -48.29 6.58
CA LEU A 573 -29.71 -47.13 6.21
C LEU A 573 -29.80 -46.10 7.33
N LEU A 574 -29.69 -46.53 8.59
CA LEU A 574 -29.72 -45.65 9.77
C LEU A 574 -28.36 -45.02 10.09
N CYS A 575 -27.25 -45.65 9.67
CA CYS A 575 -25.90 -45.20 9.98
C CYS A 575 -25.62 -43.74 9.57
N PRO A 576 -25.96 -43.26 8.35
CA PRO A 576 -25.81 -41.86 8.00
C PRO A 576 -26.59 -40.92 8.93
N LEU A 577 -27.81 -41.28 9.33
CA LEU A 577 -28.63 -40.45 10.24
C LEU A 577 -28.09 -40.44 11.68
N GLN A 578 -27.38 -41.48 12.10
CA GLN A 578 -26.66 -41.48 13.37
C GLN A 578 -25.46 -40.54 13.30
N ILE A 579 -24.58 -40.70 12.31
CA ILE A 579 -23.35 -39.90 12.14
C ILE A 579 -23.67 -38.41 11.98
N TYR A 580 -24.67 -38.11 11.15
CA TYR A 580 -25.07 -36.74 10.79
C TYR A 580 -26.30 -36.25 11.55
N GLY A 581 -26.68 -36.91 12.65
CA GLY A 581 -27.86 -36.53 13.44
C GLY A 581 -27.81 -35.10 13.97
N TRP A 582 -26.61 -34.52 14.10
CA TRP A 582 -26.42 -33.11 14.47
C TRP A 582 -26.91 -32.09 13.42
N LEU A 583 -27.24 -32.54 12.20
CA LEU A 583 -27.92 -31.74 11.17
C LEU A 583 -29.44 -31.79 11.25
N LEU A 584 -29.99 -32.70 12.07
CA LEU A 584 -31.43 -32.90 12.23
C LEU A 584 -31.98 -32.08 13.39
N THR A 585 -33.29 -31.86 13.39
CA THR A 585 -33.98 -31.26 14.54
C THR A 585 -33.95 -32.19 15.75
N PRO A 586 -34.05 -31.67 16.99
CA PRO A 586 -34.06 -32.50 18.20
C PRO A 586 -35.11 -33.63 18.17
N THR A 587 -36.29 -33.35 17.62
CA THR A 587 -37.38 -34.34 17.46
C THR A 587 -36.99 -35.45 16.49
N GLN A 588 -36.38 -35.11 15.36
CA GLN A 588 -35.90 -36.09 14.39
C GLN A 588 -34.77 -36.95 14.98
N VAL A 589 -33.82 -36.34 15.71
CA VAL A 589 -32.75 -37.07 16.41
C VAL A 589 -33.34 -38.08 17.40
N GLN A 590 -34.33 -37.67 18.19
CA GLN A 590 -34.97 -38.57 19.14
C GLN A 590 -35.70 -39.71 18.44
N HIS A 591 -36.37 -39.44 17.31
CA HIS A 591 -37.02 -40.47 16.51
C HIS A 591 -36.01 -41.47 15.94
N VAL A 592 -34.90 -41.00 15.36
CA VAL A 592 -33.82 -41.87 14.85
C VAL A 592 -33.25 -42.75 15.95
N LYS A 593 -33.05 -42.22 17.18
CA LYS A 593 -32.62 -43.03 18.33
C LYS A 593 -33.60 -44.17 18.63
N THR A 594 -34.91 -43.87 18.67
CA THR A 594 -35.94 -44.91 18.89
C THR A 594 -35.94 -45.97 17.79
N LEU A 595 -35.74 -45.58 16.53
CA LEU A 595 -35.66 -46.51 15.40
C LEU A 595 -34.43 -47.42 15.50
N VAL A 596 -33.27 -46.85 15.83
CA VAL A 596 -32.03 -47.58 16.09
C VAL A 596 -32.23 -48.60 17.22
N ASP A 597 -32.79 -48.18 18.35
CA ASP A 597 -33.05 -49.06 19.50
C ASP A 597 -34.04 -50.19 19.16
N ALA A 598 -35.03 -49.90 18.31
CA ALA A 598 -35.99 -50.90 17.83
C ALA A 598 -35.32 -51.94 16.92
N GLU A 599 -34.45 -51.52 16.00
CA GLU A 599 -33.70 -52.44 15.13
C GLU A 599 -32.70 -53.30 15.92
N TYR A 600 -32.00 -52.73 16.90
CA TYR A 600 -31.14 -53.51 17.81
C TYR A 600 -31.91 -54.60 18.55
N LYS A 601 -33.21 -54.37 18.87
CA LYS A 601 -34.06 -55.36 19.54
C LYS A 601 -34.61 -56.45 18.60
N LYS A 602 -34.67 -56.22 17.28
CA LYS A 602 -35.33 -57.12 16.31
C LYS A 602 -34.54 -58.39 15.95
N GLY A 603 -33.21 -58.44 16.10
CA GLY A 603 -32.51 -59.70 15.84
C GLY A 603 -30.97 -59.69 15.85
N SER A 604 -30.41 -60.48 16.79
CA SER A 604 -29.45 -61.57 16.56
C SER A 604 -28.51 -61.47 15.34
N LEU A 605 -27.63 -60.48 15.31
CA LEU A 605 -26.26 -60.68 14.83
C LEU A 605 -25.35 -60.72 16.06
N PRO A 606 -24.25 -61.49 16.07
CA PRO A 606 -23.29 -61.37 17.15
C PRO A 606 -22.82 -59.92 17.11
N CYS A 607 -23.21 -59.16 18.13
CA CYS A 607 -22.40 -58.05 18.55
C CYS A 607 -20.97 -58.58 18.56
N VAL A 608 -20.08 -58.00 17.74
CA VAL A 608 -18.73 -57.80 18.24
C VAL A 608 -18.98 -57.03 19.52
N ALA A 609 -18.96 -57.76 20.63
CA ALA A 609 -19.16 -57.21 21.94
C ALA A 609 -18.16 -56.07 22.06
N VAL A 610 -18.66 -54.84 22.07
CA VAL A 610 -18.06 -53.83 22.91
C VAL A 610 -18.31 -54.38 24.31
N SER A 611 -17.38 -55.19 24.80
CA SER A 611 -17.45 -55.72 26.14
C SER A 611 -17.43 -54.52 27.07
N ASP A 612 -18.55 -54.33 27.77
CA ASP A 612 -18.57 -53.78 29.12
C ASP A 612 -17.73 -54.72 30.00
N GLU A 613 -16.43 -54.59 29.85
CA GLU A 613 -15.45 -55.20 30.71
C GLU A 613 -15.08 -54.09 31.70
N THR A 614 -15.54 -54.25 32.94
CA THR A 614 -14.88 -53.70 34.12
C THR A 614 -13.40 -54.05 34.04
N VAL A 615 -12.60 -53.15 33.45
CA VAL A 615 -11.15 -53.30 33.32
C VAL A 615 -10.47 -52.28 34.21
N ALA A 616 -9.87 -52.79 35.28
CA ALA A 616 -8.67 -52.22 35.85
C ALA A 616 -7.68 -51.87 34.72
N ARG A 617 -7.39 -50.57 34.54
CA ARG A 617 -6.32 -50.00 33.68
C ARG A 617 -5.51 -51.06 32.90
N PRO A 618 -5.81 -51.30 31.61
CA PRO A 618 -4.91 -52.04 30.74
C PRO A 618 -3.89 -51.04 30.17
N SER A 619 -2.64 -51.47 30.19
CA SER A 619 -1.49 -50.75 29.67
C SER A 619 -1.70 -50.30 28.22
N ARG A 620 -1.42 -49.01 27.98
CA ARG A 620 -1.20 -48.40 26.66
C ARG A 620 -0.34 -49.31 25.78
N LYS A 621 -0.95 -50.04 24.85
CA LYS A 621 -0.24 -50.46 23.62
C LYS A 621 -0.32 -49.28 22.65
N ARG A 622 0.86 -48.69 22.48
CA ARG A 622 1.18 -47.52 21.68
C ARG A 622 0.85 -47.76 20.21
N LEU A 623 -0.15 -47.04 19.69
CA LEU A 623 0.05 -46.33 18.43
C LEU A 623 0.95 -45.13 18.75
N ALA A 624 1.92 -44.86 17.87
CA ALA A 624 3.14 -44.08 18.10
C ALA A 624 3.04 -42.91 19.12
N PRO A 625 3.87 -42.90 20.18
CA PRO A 625 3.76 -41.97 21.30
C PRO A 625 4.40 -40.58 21.08
N ASP A 626 5.00 -40.29 19.93
CA ASP A 626 5.85 -39.09 19.82
C ASP A 626 5.06 -37.77 19.66
N PHE A 627 3.91 -37.78 18.98
CA PHE A 627 3.26 -36.50 18.60
C PHE A 627 2.50 -35.81 19.77
N ALA A 628 1.76 -36.58 20.59
CA ALA A 628 1.04 -36.02 21.73
C ALA A 628 1.96 -35.64 22.90
N ALA A 629 3.15 -36.25 22.99
CA ALA A 629 4.17 -35.89 23.97
C ALA A 629 4.96 -34.63 23.54
N GLU A 630 5.12 -34.38 22.25
CA GLU A 630 5.68 -33.13 21.70
C GLU A 630 4.74 -31.93 21.94
N LEU A 631 3.44 -32.10 21.71
CA LEU A 631 2.44 -31.04 21.97
C LEU A 631 2.36 -30.64 23.46
N ALA A 632 2.55 -31.58 24.39
CA ALA A 632 2.58 -31.30 25.83
C ALA A 632 3.93 -30.70 26.32
N LYS A 633 5.01 -30.80 25.52
CA LYS A 633 6.29 -30.12 25.79
C LYS A 633 6.28 -28.67 25.27
N LEU A 634 5.56 -28.39 24.18
CA LEU A 634 5.38 -27.04 23.63
C LEU A 634 4.46 -26.15 24.48
N SER A 635 3.62 -26.71 25.36
CA SER A 635 2.76 -25.92 26.26
C SER A 635 3.42 -25.52 27.59
N LYS A 636 4.72 -25.82 27.78
CA LYS A 636 5.45 -25.56 29.03
C LYS A 636 6.65 -24.61 28.87
N ASN A 637 6.86 -24.04 27.69
CA ASN A 637 7.86 -23.00 27.43
C ASN A 637 7.22 -21.75 26.84
#